data_AF-A0A1H9CMB6-F1
#
_entry.id   AF-A0A1H9CMB6-F1
#
_cell.length_a   1.000
_cell.length_b   1.000
_cell.length_c   1.000
_cell.angle_alpha   90.00
_cell.angle_beta   90.00
_cell.angle_gamma   90.00
#
_symmetry.space_group_name_H-M   'P 1'
#
loop_
_entity.id
_entity.type
_entity.pdbx_description
1 polymer ?
#
loop_
_entity_poly.entity_id
_entity_poly.type
_entity_poly.pdbx_seq_one_letter_code
_entity_poly.pdbx_strand_id
1 'polypeptide(L)'
;MKRGFKVFTSTVLAMAMIAGLGACGQSDNDTQDSGSSESTEAASEAATEAVEVAAVEEVEGNILTNGYFSSDDVSAWSIECGSLGIEVVSDGNGPEGFPTYGKLNRDPGSSSPYDCFAQDVTDSLEGGVTYDYEFYAMLGDEYEGAPADQRIVDFAPYITVDGNTTYLGSYSAEITGNPSETLTPGEWKKFSGTFTPSFSGKAEKAVIRIIEQGTDYGNGTCVKGDFYIAGAKLVPQDGGAATAIGVEEDIVDLRSVVASSDGLGDDAIIGCCLGSVGINDSNLMKLVEKHFNAVTLENELKPDSMFGYNNDAPASGSIHEEELNGETIEVPTLDFSRAEAILDKIIEWNDANPDKLIKVRGHVLVWHSQTPEWFFHEDYDKKNDYVSKEVMNQRLEWYIKSVLEHFTADDSKYKDLFYGWDVVNEAISDSTATYRTDEEPGSDQLSDSTHGSKSSWWKVYGSNEFIINAFKFANTYAPESLELYYNDYNECDSKKAEGIKQLLTDVKSAEGTRIDGFGMQAHYTVSAPSVDQIEAAARGYAEIVDKIMLTELDVKVSAMFDGTEAGLADEYARQAAYYGQIYELMKKLNAEDGITVSGITIWGVIDTYSWLQQQSNVGGGATGTILQCPLLFDGSYKAKPAFYAFTDPSSVDESVLVVERPTIEIKKGTVSVGETIDPAWDDVEAVPLEIKVQNAKATADAKLLWDEENLYVYFDVKDEVLNDDSEDDYQQDSIEVFIDETNSRAGGYDDGDKQYRVSFNNKKSFNGEKCLDEYIKSYAEVTDGGYIIVCAIKWSEITPEAGTEIGLELQINDAGGSGERIGTMSWADDTGTCYMNPAMFGHAELVE
;
A
#
# COMPACT_ATOMS: atom_id res chain seq x y z
N MET A 1 3.37 -0.80 -53.49
CA MET A 1 3.39 -2.24 -53.14
C MET A 1 2.54 -2.40 -51.91
N LYS A 2 1.45 -3.18 -52.01
CA LYS A 2 0.48 -3.46 -50.95
C LYS A 2 0.69 -4.88 -50.41
N ARG A 3 0.55 -5.07 -49.11
CA ARG A 3 0.07 -6.28 -48.39
C ARG A 3 -0.04 -5.87 -46.91
N GLY A 4 -1.16 -5.89 -46.20
CA GLY A 4 -2.47 -6.48 -46.44
C GLY A 4 -2.77 -7.54 -45.36
N PHE A 5 -3.08 -7.10 -44.14
CA PHE A 5 -3.67 -7.94 -43.08
C PHE A 5 -5.18 -8.08 -43.36
N LYS A 6 -5.71 -9.30 -43.25
CA LYS A 6 -7.15 -9.60 -43.38
C LYS A 6 -7.64 -10.19 -42.06
N VAL A 7 -8.53 -9.46 -41.42
CA VAL A 7 -9.46 -9.91 -40.38
C VAL A 7 -10.58 -10.72 -41.06
N PHE A 8 -11.02 -11.81 -40.44
CA PHE A 8 -12.27 -12.50 -40.79
C PHE A 8 -13.18 -12.54 -39.57
N THR A 9 -14.18 -11.66 -39.58
CA THR A 9 -15.43 -11.78 -38.84
C THR A 9 -16.36 -12.76 -39.57
N SER A 10 -17.10 -13.59 -38.83
CA SER A 10 -18.38 -14.09 -39.35
C SER A 10 -19.35 -14.41 -38.21
N THR A 11 -20.35 -13.55 -38.09
CA THR A 11 -21.60 -13.74 -37.36
C THR A 11 -22.49 -14.73 -38.12
N VAL A 12 -23.14 -15.67 -37.44
CA VAL A 12 -24.42 -16.26 -37.91
C VAL A 12 -25.39 -16.36 -36.74
N LEU A 13 -26.52 -15.69 -36.94
CA LEU A 13 -27.71 -15.61 -36.10
C LEU A 13 -28.64 -16.81 -36.42
N ALA A 14 -29.24 -17.44 -35.42
CA ALA A 14 -30.51 -18.18 -35.59
C ALA A 14 -31.32 -18.21 -34.28
N MET A 15 -32.44 -17.48 -34.29
CA MET A 15 -33.53 -17.53 -33.31
C MET A 15 -34.32 -18.83 -33.40
N ALA A 16 -34.81 -19.33 -32.25
CA ALA A 16 -36.17 -19.86 -32.13
C ALA A 16 -36.66 -19.77 -30.66
N MET A 17 -37.73 -18.99 -30.45
CA MET A 17 -38.56 -18.96 -29.24
C MET A 17 -39.36 -20.27 -29.10
N ILE A 18 -39.70 -20.67 -27.86
CA ILE A 18 -41.08 -20.64 -27.32
C ILE A 18 -41.10 -21.19 -25.88
N ALA A 19 -41.87 -20.48 -25.06
CA ALA A 19 -42.11 -20.65 -23.63
C ALA A 19 -42.81 -21.96 -23.22
N GLY A 20 -42.69 -22.29 -21.93
CA GLY A 20 -43.54 -23.28 -21.26
C GLY A 20 -43.30 -23.35 -19.75
N LEU A 21 -44.00 -22.49 -19.01
CA LEU A 21 -44.20 -22.55 -17.55
C LEU A 21 -44.62 -23.95 -17.07
N GLY A 22 -44.16 -24.34 -15.88
CA GLY A 22 -44.74 -25.48 -15.16
C GLY A 22 -43.94 -25.92 -13.93
N ALA A 23 -43.97 -25.11 -12.87
CA ALA A 23 -43.64 -25.58 -11.52
C ALA A 23 -44.69 -26.61 -11.05
N CYS A 24 -44.23 -27.69 -10.42
CA CYS A 24 -44.75 -28.25 -9.16
C CYS A 24 -44.34 -29.71 -8.99
N GLY A 25 -43.91 -30.03 -7.77
CA GLY A 25 -44.34 -31.27 -7.12
C GLY A 25 -43.25 -32.30 -6.87
N GLN A 26 -42.62 -32.16 -5.69
CA GLN A 26 -42.01 -33.25 -4.93
C GLN A 26 -42.97 -34.44 -4.69
N SER A 27 -42.36 -35.50 -4.15
CA SER A 27 -42.89 -36.67 -3.44
C SER A 27 -42.84 -37.95 -4.28
N ASP A 28 -42.47 -39.10 -3.73
CA ASP A 28 -41.85 -39.48 -2.47
C ASP A 28 -41.53 -40.97 -2.64
N ASN A 29 -40.48 -41.41 -1.94
CA ASN A 29 -40.38 -42.68 -1.22
C ASN A 29 -40.35 -44.07 -1.89
N ASP A 30 -39.49 -44.85 -1.23
CA ASP A 30 -39.63 -46.25 -0.82
C ASP A 30 -39.08 -47.36 -1.72
N THR A 31 -37.81 -47.68 -1.42
CA THR A 31 -37.30 -48.93 -0.82
C THR A 31 -37.63 -50.31 -1.41
N GLN A 32 -36.57 -51.13 -1.36
CA GLN A 32 -36.48 -52.60 -1.25
C GLN A 32 -36.37 -53.44 -2.54
N ASP A 33 -35.10 -53.70 -2.89
CA ASP A 33 -34.43 -55.00 -2.75
C ASP A 33 -35.26 -56.28 -3.02
N SER A 34 -34.88 -57.03 -4.06
CA SER A 34 -34.43 -58.43 -3.95
C SER A 34 -34.41 -59.16 -5.30
N GLY A 35 -33.27 -59.82 -5.56
CA GLY A 35 -33.29 -61.26 -5.86
C GLY A 35 -33.50 -61.73 -7.31
N SER A 36 -32.38 -61.80 -8.04
CA SER A 36 -31.87 -62.96 -8.79
C SER A 36 -32.78 -63.73 -9.77
N SER A 37 -32.33 -63.82 -11.03
CA SER A 37 -32.37 -65.08 -11.78
C SER A 37 -31.13 -65.22 -12.67
N GLU A 38 -30.33 -66.24 -12.36
CA GLU A 38 -29.24 -66.78 -13.16
C GLU A 38 -29.74 -67.22 -14.55
N SER A 39 -28.92 -67.06 -15.60
CA SER A 39 -28.19 -68.20 -16.17
C SER A 39 -27.56 -67.90 -17.54
N THR A 40 -26.28 -68.32 -17.62
CA THR A 40 -25.58 -68.90 -18.78
C THR A 40 -25.06 -68.00 -19.90
N GLU A 41 -23.81 -67.60 -19.72
CA GLU A 41 -22.65 -67.85 -20.60
C GLU A 41 -22.88 -68.04 -22.10
N ALA A 42 -22.43 -67.04 -22.86
CA ALA A 42 -21.61 -67.27 -24.05
C ALA A 42 -20.43 -66.30 -23.99
N ALA A 43 -19.24 -66.83 -23.69
CA ALA A 43 -18.00 -66.09 -23.77
C ALA A 43 -17.71 -65.75 -25.25
N SER A 44 -17.75 -64.47 -25.57
CA SER A 44 -16.92 -63.90 -26.62
C SER A 44 -15.90 -63.00 -25.94
N GLU A 45 -14.62 -63.33 -26.05
CA GLU A 45 -13.53 -62.40 -25.77
C GLU A 45 -13.74 -61.14 -26.61
N ALA A 46 -14.28 -60.10 -25.99
CA ALA A 46 -14.12 -58.74 -26.45
C ALA A 46 -12.87 -58.22 -25.74
N ALA A 47 -11.79 -58.12 -26.51
CA ALA A 47 -10.60 -57.40 -26.10
C ALA A 47 -11.04 -56.02 -25.59
N THR A 48 -10.71 -55.71 -24.34
CA THR A 48 -10.64 -54.33 -23.88
C THR A 48 -9.59 -53.65 -24.76
N GLU A 49 -10.03 -52.93 -25.78
CA GLU A 49 -9.20 -51.90 -26.40
C GLU A 49 -8.88 -50.92 -25.28
N ALA A 50 -7.63 -50.98 -24.79
CA ALA A 50 -7.03 -49.89 -24.05
C ALA A 50 -7.20 -48.66 -24.94
N VAL A 51 -7.90 -47.65 -24.44
CA VAL A 51 -7.88 -46.34 -25.06
C VAL A 51 -6.42 -45.92 -25.04
N GLU A 52 -5.78 -45.88 -26.21
CA GLU A 52 -4.47 -45.26 -26.36
C GLU A 52 -4.65 -43.79 -26.00
N VAL A 53 -4.36 -43.46 -24.74
CA VAL A 53 -4.26 -42.10 -24.27
C VAL A 53 -3.07 -41.50 -25.00
N ALA A 54 -3.31 -40.47 -25.82
CA ALA A 54 -2.23 -39.76 -26.50
C ALA A 54 -1.22 -39.27 -25.45
N ALA A 55 0.03 -39.69 -25.57
CA ALA A 55 1.09 -39.26 -24.66
C ALA A 55 1.20 -37.73 -24.72
N VAL A 56 1.05 -37.07 -23.58
CA VAL A 56 1.35 -35.64 -23.44
C VAL A 56 2.87 -35.52 -23.34
N GLU A 57 3.50 -34.86 -24.30
CA GLU A 57 4.94 -34.58 -24.22
C GLU A 57 5.20 -33.62 -23.04
N GLU A 58 6.14 -33.98 -22.18
CA GLU A 58 6.58 -33.09 -21.10
C GLU A 58 7.20 -31.81 -21.68
N VAL A 59 7.03 -30.70 -20.95
CA VAL A 59 7.62 -29.42 -21.34
C VAL A 59 9.14 -29.49 -21.18
N GLU A 60 9.87 -29.08 -22.23
CA GLU A 60 11.32 -28.97 -22.20
C GLU A 60 11.76 -27.99 -21.10
N GLY A 61 12.78 -28.38 -20.32
CA GLY A 61 13.30 -27.57 -19.21
C GLY A 61 12.54 -27.72 -17.88
N ASN A 62 11.48 -28.53 -17.82
CA ASN A 62 10.85 -28.86 -16.54
C ASN A 62 11.84 -29.59 -15.63
N ILE A 63 12.11 -29.02 -14.44
CA ILE A 63 12.99 -29.65 -13.45
C ILE A 63 12.26 -30.71 -12.62
N LEU A 64 10.92 -30.80 -12.75
CA LEU A 64 10.16 -31.90 -12.17
C LEU A 64 10.18 -33.13 -13.08
N THR A 65 10.42 -34.30 -12.48
CA THR A 65 10.41 -35.60 -13.18
C THR A 65 9.01 -36.21 -13.16
N ASN A 66 8.52 -36.65 -14.33
CA ASN A 66 7.20 -37.28 -14.48
C ASN A 66 6.06 -36.40 -13.94
N GLY A 67 6.11 -35.09 -14.20
CA GLY A 67 5.12 -34.14 -13.67
C GLY A 67 3.75 -34.27 -14.32
N TYR A 68 3.69 -34.85 -15.53
CA TYR A 68 2.45 -35.07 -16.28
C TYR A 68 1.88 -36.48 -16.09
N PHE A 69 2.53 -37.30 -15.25
CA PHE A 69 2.14 -38.70 -15.00
C PHE A 69 2.00 -39.52 -16.29
N SER A 70 2.87 -39.25 -17.26
CA SER A 70 2.89 -39.95 -18.56
C SER A 70 3.54 -41.34 -18.47
N SER A 71 4.17 -41.64 -17.32
CA SER A 71 4.76 -42.93 -16.97
C SER A 71 4.22 -43.43 -15.63
N ASP A 72 4.05 -44.74 -15.48
CA ASP A 72 3.71 -45.39 -14.22
C ASP A 72 4.84 -45.30 -13.15
N ASP A 73 6.05 -44.86 -13.53
CA ASP A 73 7.15 -44.64 -12.58
C ASP A 73 6.98 -43.31 -11.83
N VAL A 74 6.38 -43.39 -10.65
CA VAL A 74 6.14 -42.26 -9.74
C VAL A 74 7.16 -42.19 -8.59
N SER A 75 8.28 -42.91 -8.69
CA SER A 75 9.28 -42.97 -7.61
C SER A 75 9.81 -41.59 -7.21
N ALA A 76 9.93 -40.68 -8.17
CA ALA A 76 10.39 -39.31 -7.93
C ALA A 76 9.39 -38.44 -7.13
N TRP A 77 8.12 -38.82 -7.03
CA TRP A 77 7.08 -38.11 -6.27
C TRP A 77 6.84 -38.65 -4.85
N SER A 78 7.57 -39.70 -4.46
CA SER A 78 7.26 -40.51 -3.28
C SER A 78 8.04 -40.15 -2.01
N ILE A 79 8.83 -39.07 -2.02
CA ILE A 79 9.77 -38.80 -0.91
C ILE A 79 9.10 -38.38 0.41
N GLU A 80 7.87 -37.86 0.35
CA GLU A 80 7.06 -37.51 1.53
C GLU A 80 5.63 -38.07 1.46
N CYS A 81 5.40 -39.17 0.73
CA CYS A 81 4.10 -39.85 0.69
C CYS A 81 3.90 -40.88 1.84
N GLY A 82 4.83 -40.92 2.79
CA GLY A 82 4.79 -41.82 3.95
C GLY A 82 4.93 -43.30 3.55
N SER A 83 4.02 -44.15 4.05
CA SER A 83 3.92 -45.57 3.65
C SER A 83 2.91 -45.81 2.53
N LEU A 84 2.32 -44.74 1.98
CA LEU A 84 1.28 -44.77 0.97
C LEU A 84 1.89 -44.86 -0.43
N GLY A 85 1.11 -45.35 -1.39
CA GLY A 85 1.49 -45.41 -2.80
C GLY A 85 0.82 -44.30 -3.61
N ILE A 86 1.57 -43.74 -4.56
CA ILE A 86 1.00 -42.94 -5.64
C ILE A 86 0.64 -43.89 -6.78
N GLU A 87 -0.55 -43.75 -7.34
CA GLU A 87 -0.97 -44.44 -8.56
C GLU A 87 -1.19 -43.45 -9.70
N VAL A 88 -0.90 -43.88 -10.93
CA VAL A 88 -1.25 -43.12 -12.13
C VAL A 88 -2.64 -43.55 -12.58
N VAL A 89 -3.53 -42.57 -12.74
CA VAL A 89 -4.92 -42.77 -13.14
C VAL A 89 -5.11 -42.25 -14.56
N SER A 90 -5.87 -43.00 -15.38
CA SER A 90 -6.14 -42.69 -16.79
C SER A 90 -7.59 -43.03 -17.18
N ASP A 91 -8.55 -42.56 -16.38
CA ASP A 91 -9.97 -42.92 -16.48
C ASP A 91 -10.82 -41.94 -17.31
N GLY A 92 -10.22 -40.86 -17.79
CA GLY A 92 -10.88 -39.80 -18.55
C GLY A 92 -11.45 -38.64 -17.71
N ASN A 93 -11.24 -38.64 -16.40
CA ASN A 93 -11.68 -37.57 -15.48
C ASN A 93 -10.60 -36.51 -15.19
N GLY A 94 -9.47 -36.56 -15.90
CA GLY A 94 -8.39 -35.57 -15.75
C GLY A 94 -8.77 -34.18 -16.27
N PRO A 95 -8.04 -33.12 -15.87
CA PRO A 95 -8.28 -31.77 -16.37
C PRO A 95 -7.95 -31.66 -17.87
N GLU A 96 -8.53 -30.66 -18.54
CA GLU A 96 -8.35 -30.46 -19.99
C GLU A 96 -6.85 -30.39 -20.35
N GLY A 97 -6.43 -31.23 -21.31
CA GLY A 97 -5.04 -31.34 -21.73
C GLY A 97 -4.18 -32.36 -20.96
N PHE A 98 -4.66 -32.91 -19.85
CA PHE A 98 -3.95 -33.89 -19.02
C PHE A 98 -4.78 -35.16 -18.80
N PRO A 99 -4.67 -36.15 -19.70
CA PRO A 99 -5.49 -37.36 -19.65
C PRO A 99 -4.99 -38.40 -18.62
N THR A 100 -3.84 -38.16 -18.00
CA THR A 100 -3.25 -38.94 -16.92
C THR A 100 -2.92 -38.04 -15.73
N TYR A 101 -3.08 -38.57 -14.52
CA TYR A 101 -2.82 -37.82 -13.28
C TYR A 101 -2.41 -38.74 -12.13
N GLY A 102 -1.72 -38.17 -11.15
CA GLY A 102 -1.31 -38.88 -9.95
C GLY A 102 -2.42 -38.87 -8.91
N LYS A 103 -2.65 -40.00 -8.26
CA LYS A 103 -3.48 -40.14 -7.09
C LYS A 103 -2.65 -40.62 -5.90
N LEU A 104 -2.71 -39.87 -4.81
CA LEU A 104 -2.17 -40.24 -3.51
C LEU A 104 -3.31 -40.84 -2.68
N ASN A 105 -3.23 -42.14 -2.41
CA ASN A 105 -4.26 -42.90 -1.70
C ASN A 105 -4.17 -42.67 -0.19
N ARG A 106 -4.87 -41.66 0.34
CA ARG A 106 -4.84 -41.32 1.78
C ARG A 106 -6.11 -41.80 2.46
N ASP A 107 -5.94 -42.37 3.65
CA ASP A 107 -7.01 -42.87 4.49
C ASP A 107 -7.05 -42.02 5.78
N PRO A 108 -8.21 -41.38 6.10
CA PRO A 108 -8.34 -40.51 7.27
C PRO A 108 -7.95 -41.16 8.61
N GLY A 109 -8.08 -42.49 8.71
CA GLY A 109 -7.78 -43.26 9.93
C GLY A 109 -6.31 -43.62 10.11
N SER A 110 -5.48 -43.54 9.05
CA SER A 110 -4.11 -44.05 9.07
C SER A 110 -3.05 -43.16 8.43
N SER A 111 -3.43 -42.21 7.58
CA SER A 111 -2.51 -41.26 6.95
C SER A 111 -2.07 -40.12 7.87
N SER A 112 -0.93 -39.53 7.54
CA SER A 112 -0.35 -38.34 8.16
C SER A 112 -0.82 -37.07 7.45
N PRO A 113 -0.98 -35.93 8.16
CA PRO A 113 -1.18 -34.62 7.53
C PRO A 113 -0.04 -34.23 6.57
N TYR A 114 1.17 -34.77 6.80
CA TYR A 114 2.36 -34.49 5.98
C TYR A 114 2.49 -35.37 4.73
N ASP A 115 1.62 -36.38 4.56
CA ASP A 115 1.67 -37.25 3.39
C ASP A 115 1.21 -36.45 2.15
N CYS A 116 2.15 -36.18 1.23
CA CYS A 116 1.92 -35.29 0.10
C CYS A 116 2.65 -35.73 -1.18
N PHE A 117 2.37 -35.05 -2.28
CA PHE A 117 3.19 -35.16 -3.49
C PHE A 117 4.45 -34.33 -3.29
N ALA A 118 5.60 -34.99 -3.24
CA ALA A 118 6.87 -34.30 -3.01
C ALA A 118 7.98 -34.86 -3.89
N GLN A 119 8.82 -33.98 -4.41
CA GLN A 119 9.94 -34.35 -5.27
C GLN A 119 11.22 -33.62 -4.86
N ASP A 120 12.31 -34.38 -4.77
CA ASP A 120 13.65 -33.84 -4.52
C ASP A 120 14.17 -33.19 -5.81
N VAL A 121 14.46 -31.90 -5.74
CA VAL A 121 14.98 -31.08 -6.85
C VAL A 121 16.34 -30.47 -6.50
N THR A 122 17.02 -31.00 -5.47
CA THR A 122 18.27 -30.43 -4.93
C THR A 122 19.33 -30.15 -5.99
N ASP A 123 19.50 -31.08 -6.94
CA ASP A 123 20.52 -30.97 -7.98
C ASP A 123 20.13 -30.07 -9.16
N SER A 124 18.84 -29.72 -9.27
CA SER A 124 18.27 -28.97 -10.40
C SER A 124 17.79 -27.57 -10.04
N LEU A 125 17.61 -27.29 -8.74
CA LEU A 125 17.17 -25.99 -8.24
C LEU A 125 18.36 -25.08 -7.93
N GLU A 126 18.38 -23.93 -8.56
CA GLU A 126 19.39 -22.88 -8.36
C GLU A 126 18.79 -21.68 -7.62
N GLY A 127 19.49 -21.20 -6.59
CA GLY A 127 19.10 -20.01 -5.83
C GLY A 127 19.14 -18.75 -6.70
N GLY A 128 18.11 -17.92 -6.60
CA GLY A 128 17.96 -16.68 -7.37
C GLY A 128 17.48 -16.86 -8.82
N VAL A 129 17.25 -18.10 -9.27
CA VAL A 129 16.62 -18.36 -10.58
C VAL A 129 15.12 -18.43 -10.40
N THR A 130 14.36 -17.71 -11.24
CA THR A 130 12.90 -17.77 -11.24
C THR A 130 12.41 -18.95 -12.07
N TYR A 131 11.53 -19.75 -11.47
CA TYR A 131 10.88 -20.89 -12.10
C TYR A 131 9.37 -20.62 -12.23
N ASP A 132 8.80 -20.87 -13.39
CA ASP A 132 7.35 -20.92 -13.57
C ASP A 132 6.83 -22.25 -13.03
N TYR A 133 5.97 -22.21 -12.00
CA TYR A 133 5.27 -23.39 -11.51
C TYR A 133 3.84 -23.43 -12.06
N GLU A 134 3.36 -24.63 -12.37
CA GLU A 134 1.95 -24.89 -12.68
C GLU A 134 1.60 -26.31 -12.29
N PHE A 135 0.40 -26.52 -11.76
CA PHE A 135 -0.19 -27.85 -11.57
C PHE A 135 -1.71 -27.72 -11.45
N TYR A 136 -2.40 -28.83 -11.59
CA TYR A 136 -3.80 -28.96 -11.21
C TYR A 136 -3.89 -29.85 -9.96
N ALA A 137 -4.79 -29.53 -9.05
CA ALA A 137 -5.07 -30.35 -7.89
C ALA A 137 -6.57 -30.55 -7.68
N MET A 138 -6.94 -31.69 -7.10
CA MET A 138 -8.32 -32.05 -6.75
C MET A 138 -8.32 -32.86 -5.45
N LEU A 139 -9.36 -32.66 -4.63
CA LEU A 139 -9.61 -33.44 -3.41
C LEU A 139 -10.74 -34.45 -3.67
N GLY A 140 -10.63 -35.66 -3.12
CA GLY A 140 -11.63 -36.73 -3.24
C GLY A 140 -12.93 -36.47 -2.46
N ASP A 141 -13.88 -37.39 -2.59
CA ASP A 141 -15.21 -37.27 -1.98
C ASP A 141 -15.17 -37.29 -0.44
N GLU A 142 -14.09 -37.76 0.17
CA GLU A 142 -13.90 -37.75 1.63
C GLU A 142 -13.92 -36.34 2.23
N TYR A 143 -13.70 -35.31 1.40
CA TYR A 143 -13.72 -33.91 1.77
C TYR A 143 -15.11 -33.27 1.66
N GLU A 144 -16.13 -34.02 1.22
CA GLU A 144 -17.51 -33.54 1.18
C GLU A 144 -18.00 -33.13 2.58
N GLY A 145 -18.45 -31.88 2.71
CA GLY A 145 -18.92 -31.34 3.99
C GLY A 145 -17.80 -30.96 4.97
N ALA A 146 -16.52 -31.12 4.61
CA ALA A 146 -15.41 -30.61 5.40
C ALA A 146 -15.40 -29.07 5.41
N PRO A 147 -15.03 -28.44 6.54
CA PRO A 147 -14.80 -27.00 6.62
C PRO A 147 -13.81 -26.48 5.56
N ALA A 148 -13.95 -25.21 5.17
CA ALA A 148 -13.12 -24.60 4.12
C ALA A 148 -11.62 -24.63 4.46
N ASP A 149 -11.26 -24.36 5.72
CA ASP A 149 -9.91 -24.41 6.27
C ASP A 149 -9.31 -25.82 6.31
N GLN A 150 -10.08 -26.88 6.04
CA GLN A 150 -9.60 -28.26 5.92
C GLN A 150 -9.48 -28.72 4.46
N ARG A 151 -9.72 -27.83 3.50
CA ARG A 151 -9.68 -28.14 2.05
C ARG A 151 -8.66 -27.27 1.31
N ILE A 152 -7.70 -26.73 2.05
CA ILE A 152 -6.63 -25.88 1.50
C ILE A 152 -5.51 -26.77 0.97
N VAL A 153 -5.13 -26.52 -0.29
CA VAL A 153 -3.97 -27.13 -0.95
C VAL A 153 -2.94 -26.05 -1.24
N ASP A 154 -1.68 -26.34 -0.94
CA ASP A 154 -0.56 -25.42 -1.09
C ASP A 154 0.56 -25.98 -1.98
N PHE A 155 1.19 -25.09 -2.73
CA PHE A 155 2.57 -25.21 -3.21
C PHE A 155 3.53 -24.77 -2.10
N ALA A 156 4.20 -25.74 -1.47
CA ALA A 156 4.92 -25.52 -0.21
C ALA A 156 6.34 -26.11 -0.19
N PRO A 157 7.28 -25.59 -1.01
CA PRO A 157 8.64 -26.13 -1.06
C PRO A 157 9.39 -25.93 0.27
N TYR A 158 10.48 -26.68 0.46
CA TYR A 158 11.45 -26.37 1.51
C TYR A 158 12.88 -26.54 1.02
N ILE A 159 13.78 -25.77 1.62
CA ILE A 159 15.18 -25.71 1.22
C ILE A 159 16.05 -25.74 2.47
N THR A 160 17.07 -26.59 2.48
CA THR A 160 18.08 -26.66 3.52
C THR A 160 19.40 -26.12 3.00
N VAL A 161 19.93 -25.07 3.62
CA VAL A 161 21.24 -24.46 3.33
C VAL A 161 21.97 -24.27 4.66
N ASP A 162 23.24 -24.66 4.71
CA ASP A 162 24.09 -24.57 5.91
C ASP A 162 23.44 -25.17 7.18
N GLY A 163 22.75 -26.30 7.04
CA GLY A 163 22.04 -26.98 8.12
C GLY A 163 20.74 -26.32 8.58
N ASN A 164 20.30 -25.21 7.98
CA ASN A 164 19.04 -24.54 8.28
C ASN A 164 17.99 -24.85 7.22
N THR A 165 16.81 -25.32 7.62
CA THR A 165 15.69 -25.60 6.72
C THR A 165 14.67 -24.48 6.74
N THR A 166 14.44 -23.86 5.59
CA THR A 166 13.38 -22.89 5.35
C THR A 166 12.20 -23.60 4.70
N TYR A 167 11.03 -23.51 5.33
CA TYR A 167 9.75 -23.94 4.74
C TYR A 167 9.08 -22.74 4.09
N LEU A 168 8.65 -22.91 2.85
CA LEU A 168 8.05 -21.87 2.04
C LEU A 168 6.59 -22.25 1.73
N GLY A 169 5.77 -21.24 1.45
CA GLY A 169 4.35 -21.41 1.12
C GLY A 169 3.72 -20.11 0.63
N SER A 170 2.39 -19.98 0.73
CA SER A 170 1.67 -18.78 0.29
C SER A 170 2.04 -17.49 1.02
N TYR A 171 2.68 -17.59 2.18
CA TYR A 171 3.22 -16.46 2.95
C TYR A 171 4.63 -16.05 2.52
N SER A 172 5.28 -16.80 1.63
CA SER A 172 6.65 -16.58 1.20
C SER A 172 6.71 -15.64 0.01
N ALA A 173 7.56 -14.60 0.10
CA ALA A 173 7.78 -13.65 -1.00
C ALA A 173 8.40 -14.31 -2.26
N GLU A 174 9.04 -15.47 -2.07
CA GLU A 174 9.63 -16.29 -3.14
C GLU A 174 8.58 -16.91 -4.06
N ILE A 175 7.30 -16.92 -3.69
CA ILE A 175 6.23 -17.61 -4.41
C ILE A 175 5.12 -16.62 -4.76
N THR A 176 4.80 -16.49 -6.05
CA THR A 176 3.74 -15.60 -6.55
C THR A 176 2.58 -16.39 -7.16
N GLY A 177 1.56 -15.69 -7.67
CA GLY A 177 0.41 -16.30 -8.34
C GLY A 177 -0.61 -16.83 -7.33
N ASN A 178 -1.12 -18.03 -7.55
CA ASN A 178 -2.07 -18.67 -6.63
C ASN A 178 -1.47 -19.94 -5.99
N PRO A 179 -0.53 -19.80 -5.04
CA PRO A 179 0.14 -20.94 -4.42
C PRO A 179 -0.71 -21.66 -3.38
N SER A 180 -1.86 -21.12 -2.98
CA SER A 180 -2.77 -21.70 -2.00
C SER A 180 -4.21 -21.46 -2.41
N GLU A 181 -5.03 -22.51 -2.42
CA GLU A 181 -6.44 -22.43 -2.77
C GLU A 181 -7.28 -23.36 -1.91
N THR A 182 -8.49 -22.92 -1.55
CA THR A 182 -9.51 -23.80 -0.99
C THR A 182 -10.22 -24.55 -2.12
N LEU A 183 -10.16 -25.88 -2.11
CA LEU A 183 -10.72 -26.69 -3.18
C LEU A 183 -12.14 -27.18 -2.89
N THR A 184 -12.94 -27.29 -3.95
CA THR A 184 -14.21 -28.02 -3.94
C THR A 184 -13.91 -29.50 -4.23
N PRO A 185 -14.37 -30.45 -3.38
CA PRO A 185 -14.23 -31.88 -3.62
C PRO A 185 -14.77 -32.29 -4.99
N GLY A 186 -14.01 -33.12 -5.71
CA GLY A 186 -14.36 -33.58 -7.06
C GLY A 186 -14.14 -32.57 -8.19
N GLU A 187 -13.62 -31.36 -7.90
CA GLU A 187 -13.33 -30.34 -8.91
C GLU A 187 -11.82 -30.10 -9.05
N TRP A 188 -11.32 -30.13 -10.28
CA TRP A 188 -9.94 -29.75 -10.59
C TRP A 188 -9.76 -28.24 -10.54
N LYS A 189 -8.74 -27.78 -9.81
CA LYS A 189 -8.34 -26.38 -9.74
C LYS A 189 -6.91 -26.22 -10.22
N LYS A 190 -6.67 -25.19 -11.02
CA LYS A 190 -5.34 -24.81 -11.53
C LYS A 190 -4.60 -23.94 -10.51
N PHE A 191 -3.33 -24.25 -10.30
CA PHE A 191 -2.34 -23.48 -9.55
C PHE A 191 -1.25 -23.05 -10.53
N SER A 192 -0.83 -21.80 -10.46
CA SER A 192 0.23 -21.26 -11.30
C SER A 192 0.82 -19.97 -10.72
N GLY A 193 2.12 -19.78 -10.94
CA GLY A 193 2.82 -18.57 -10.55
C GLY A 193 4.32 -18.75 -10.75
N THR A 194 5.11 -17.92 -10.07
CA THR A 194 6.58 -18.04 -10.09
C THR A 194 7.10 -18.49 -8.74
N PHE A 195 8.21 -19.21 -8.74
CA PHE A 195 8.99 -19.60 -7.58
C PHE A 195 10.44 -19.15 -7.76
N THR A 196 10.93 -18.25 -6.91
CA THR A 196 12.30 -17.75 -6.92
C THR A 196 12.98 -18.03 -5.58
N PRO A 197 13.66 -19.17 -5.40
CA PRO A 197 14.25 -19.54 -4.13
C PRO A 197 15.40 -18.60 -3.73
N SER A 198 15.29 -17.97 -2.57
CA SER A 198 16.28 -17.01 -2.07
C SER A 198 17.36 -17.71 -1.23
N PHE A 199 18.40 -18.25 -1.87
CA PHE A 199 19.60 -18.76 -1.20
C PHE A 199 20.86 -18.54 -2.02
N SER A 200 22.01 -18.54 -1.35
CA SER A 200 23.33 -18.45 -2.00
C SER A 200 24.06 -19.79 -1.95
N GLY A 201 24.90 -20.06 -2.95
CA GLY A 201 25.66 -21.32 -3.01
C GLY A 201 24.82 -22.51 -3.49
N LYS A 202 25.01 -23.68 -2.86
CA LYS A 202 24.28 -24.91 -3.20
C LYS A 202 23.40 -25.33 -2.03
N ALA A 203 22.16 -25.67 -2.31
CA ALA A 203 21.30 -26.29 -1.32
C ALA A 203 21.85 -27.67 -0.91
N GLU A 204 21.77 -27.99 0.38
CA GLU A 204 21.99 -29.35 0.90
C GLU A 204 20.79 -30.25 0.58
N LYS A 205 19.60 -29.64 0.55
CA LYS A 205 18.35 -30.28 0.16
C LYS A 205 17.38 -29.24 -0.37
N ALA A 206 16.68 -29.53 -1.46
CA ALA A 206 15.54 -28.73 -1.92
C ALA A 206 14.42 -29.67 -2.38
N VAL A 207 13.23 -29.47 -1.85
CA VAL A 207 12.07 -30.33 -2.11
C VAL A 207 10.88 -29.46 -2.49
N ILE A 208 10.25 -29.80 -3.61
CA ILE A 208 8.96 -29.24 -4.00
C ILE A 208 7.87 -30.10 -3.39
N ARG A 209 6.90 -29.48 -2.71
CA ARG A 209 5.74 -30.17 -2.13
C ARG A 209 4.46 -29.54 -2.61
N ILE A 210 3.49 -30.38 -2.94
CA ILE A 210 2.10 -30.01 -3.14
C ILE A 210 1.31 -30.76 -2.07
N ILE A 211 0.75 -30.01 -1.11
CA ILE A 211 0.27 -30.56 0.18
C ILE A 211 -1.10 -30.02 0.56
N GLU A 212 -1.94 -30.89 1.15
CA GLU A 212 -3.14 -30.46 1.89
C GLU A 212 -2.71 -29.90 3.26
N GLN A 213 -2.94 -28.62 3.52
CA GLN A 213 -2.51 -27.99 4.77
C GLN A 213 -3.40 -28.34 5.96
N GLY A 214 -4.69 -28.62 5.75
CA GLY A 214 -5.63 -28.65 6.88
C GLY A 214 -5.61 -27.33 7.68
N THR A 215 -5.99 -27.40 8.96
CA THR A 215 -5.89 -26.23 9.86
C THR A 215 -4.48 -26.09 10.45
N ASP A 216 -4.05 -24.87 10.78
CA ASP A 216 -2.77 -24.61 11.47
C ASP A 216 -1.54 -25.16 10.72
N TYR A 217 -1.49 -24.91 9.40
CA TYR A 217 -0.34 -25.22 8.53
C TYR A 217 0.16 -26.67 8.65
N GLY A 218 -0.74 -27.64 8.61
CA GLY A 218 -0.44 -29.07 8.70
C GLY A 218 -0.38 -29.63 10.13
N ASN A 219 -0.42 -28.78 11.16
CA ASN A 219 -0.33 -29.21 12.56
C ASN A 219 -1.68 -29.50 13.21
N GLY A 220 -2.78 -29.02 12.63
CA GLY A 220 -4.12 -29.16 13.16
C GLY A 220 -4.95 -30.26 12.50
N THR A 221 -6.26 -30.02 12.38
CA THR A 221 -7.21 -30.98 11.82
C THR A 221 -7.10 -31.03 10.29
N CYS A 222 -7.05 -32.23 9.73
CA CYS A 222 -6.84 -32.49 8.32
C CYS A 222 -7.68 -33.71 7.91
N VAL A 223 -8.32 -33.67 6.74
CA VAL A 223 -9.25 -34.72 6.30
C VAL A 223 -8.47 -35.97 5.88
N LYS A 224 -7.35 -35.78 5.17
CA LYS A 224 -6.44 -36.85 4.74
C LYS A 224 -7.13 -37.92 3.89
N GLY A 225 -8.05 -37.48 3.04
CA GLY A 225 -8.67 -38.31 2.01
C GLY A 225 -7.88 -38.29 0.71
N ASP A 226 -8.38 -38.98 -0.31
CA ASP A 226 -7.72 -39.10 -1.61
C ASP A 226 -7.36 -37.74 -2.20
N PHE A 227 -6.13 -37.62 -2.69
CA PHE A 227 -5.57 -36.37 -3.20
C PHE A 227 -4.96 -36.56 -4.58
N TYR A 228 -5.25 -35.67 -5.51
CA TYR A 228 -4.90 -35.83 -6.92
C TYR A 228 -4.15 -34.62 -7.44
N ILE A 229 -3.11 -34.85 -8.26
CA ILE A 229 -2.43 -33.78 -9.01
C ILE A 229 -2.23 -34.15 -10.48
N ALA A 230 -2.25 -33.17 -11.36
CA ALA A 230 -1.99 -33.34 -12.79
C ALA A 230 -1.17 -32.18 -13.35
N GLY A 231 -0.42 -32.43 -14.42
CA GLY A 231 0.23 -31.36 -15.19
C GLY A 231 1.27 -30.54 -14.43
N ALA A 232 1.97 -31.15 -13.47
CA ALA A 232 2.93 -30.44 -12.64
C ALA A 232 4.20 -30.04 -13.42
N LYS A 233 4.56 -28.76 -13.39
CA LYS A 233 5.81 -28.25 -13.96
C LYS A 233 6.46 -27.23 -13.03
N LEU A 234 7.78 -27.16 -13.13
CA LEU A 234 8.64 -26.14 -12.57
C LEU A 234 9.72 -25.86 -13.61
N VAL A 235 9.59 -24.79 -14.38
CA VAL A 235 10.43 -24.52 -15.56
C VAL A 235 11.21 -23.22 -15.33
N PRO A 236 12.54 -23.19 -15.43
CA PRO A 236 13.29 -21.95 -15.30
C PRO A 236 12.92 -21.00 -16.44
N GLN A 237 12.72 -19.72 -16.15
CA GLN A 237 12.51 -18.71 -17.19
C GLN A 237 13.78 -18.56 -18.05
N ASP A 238 13.62 -18.41 -19.38
CA ASP A 238 14.72 -18.35 -20.35
C ASP A 238 15.75 -17.26 -19.99
N GLY A 239 17.01 -17.65 -19.80
CA GLY A 239 18.13 -16.73 -19.56
C GLY A 239 18.82 -16.82 -18.19
N GLY A 240 18.77 -17.97 -17.52
CA GLY A 240 19.25 -18.34 -16.16
C GLY A 240 20.65 -17.92 -15.69
N ALA A 241 21.05 -16.68 -15.97
CA ALA A 241 22.21 -15.95 -15.45
C ALA A 241 22.04 -14.41 -15.59
N ALA A 242 21.09 -13.92 -16.39
CA ALA A 242 20.88 -12.47 -16.64
C ALA A 242 19.72 -11.84 -15.85
N THR A 243 18.91 -12.66 -15.17
CA THR A 243 17.84 -12.24 -14.24
C THR A 243 18.20 -12.56 -12.79
N ALA A 244 19.51 -12.52 -12.46
CA ALA A 244 19.91 -12.65 -11.06
C ALA A 244 19.28 -11.50 -10.26
N ILE A 245 18.31 -11.85 -9.40
CA ILE A 245 17.89 -11.01 -8.29
C ILE A 245 19.15 -10.62 -7.51
N GLY A 246 19.41 -9.32 -7.40
CA GLY A 246 20.63 -8.84 -6.78
C GLY A 246 20.81 -7.34 -6.91
N VAL A 247 21.61 -6.77 -6.02
CA VAL A 247 21.84 -5.33 -5.93
C VAL A 247 22.70 -4.81 -7.07
N GLU A 248 22.34 -3.64 -7.59
CA GLU A 248 23.20 -2.88 -8.51
C GLU A 248 24.35 -2.25 -7.73
N GLU A 249 25.56 -2.78 -7.90
CA GLU A 249 26.74 -2.26 -7.18
C GLU A 249 27.37 -1.04 -7.87
N ASP A 250 27.20 -0.92 -9.19
CA ASP A 250 27.83 0.11 -10.04
C ASP A 250 26.94 1.37 -10.22
N ILE A 251 26.14 1.71 -9.20
CA ILE A 251 25.40 2.98 -9.09
C ILE A 251 25.93 3.83 -7.93
N VAL A 252 25.65 5.13 -7.95
CA VAL A 252 26.01 6.04 -6.86
C VAL A 252 25.40 5.57 -5.53
N ASP A 253 26.05 5.83 -4.40
CA ASP A 253 25.47 5.54 -3.09
C ASP A 253 24.72 6.77 -2.54
N LEU A 254 23.55 6.57 -1.92
CA LEU A 254 22.71 7.69 -1.47
C LEU A 254 23.43 8.53 -0.40
N ARG A 255 24.18 7.90 0.50
CA ARG A 255 24.95 8.60 1.54
C ARG A 255 25.98 9.59 0.98
N SER A 256 26.64 9.29 -0.13
CA SER A 256 27.61 10.19 -0.77
C SER A 256 26.93 11.37 -1.49
N VAL A 257 25.65 11.22 -1.82
CA VAL A 257 24.85 12.30 -2.41
C VAL A 257 24.28 13.18 -1.30
N VAL A 258 23.55 12.58 -0.36
CA VAL A 258 22.84 13.29 0.72
C VAL A 258 23.79 13.87 1.75
N ALA A 259 24.73 13.06 2.27
CA ALA A 259 25.70 13.48 3.28
C ALA A 259 26.96 14.07 2.63
N SER A 260 26.77 15.15 1.86
CA SER A 260 27.84 15.85 1.15
C SER A 260 27.65 17.36 1.18
N SER A 261 28.71 18.11 0.87
CA SER A 261 28.66 19.57 0.78
C SER A 261 27.68 20.11 -0.27
N ASP A 262 27.43 19.33 -1.33
CA ASP A 262 26.50 19.69 -2.41
C ASP A 262 25.08 19.14 -2.14
N GLY A 263 24.92 18.31 -1.11
CA GLY A 263 23.67 17.75 -0.61
C GLY A 263 23.13 18.51 0.60
N LEU A 264 22.86 17.79 1.69
CA LEU A 264 22.33 18.35 2.95
C LEU A 264 23.43 18.64 4.00
N GLY A 265 24.70 18.38 3.66
CA GLY A 265 25.87 18.54 4.53
C GLY A 265 26.47 17.21 4.99
N ASP A 266 27.74 17.22 5.36
CA ASP A 266 28.54 16.01 5.64
C ASP A 266 27.98 15.13 6.78
N ASP A 267 27.23 15.72 7.72
CA ASP A 267 26.62 15.02 8.86
C ASP A 267 25.15 14.63 8.63
N ALA A 268 24.59 14.89 7.45
CA ALA A 268 23.18 14.66 7.16
C ALA A 268 22.83 13.16 7.16
N ILE A 269 21.60 12.88 7.57
CA ILE A 269 21.07 11.51 7.58
C ILE A 269 20.40 11.18 6.25
N ILE A 270 20.74 10.01 5.70
CA ILE A 270 19.91 9.29 4.73
C ILE A 270 19.56 7.92 5.32
N GLY A 271 18.34 7.81 5.82
CA GLY A 271 17.86 6.64 6.55
C GLY A 271 16.95 5.73 5.73
N CYS A 272 16.74 4.51 6.21
CA CYS A 272 15.67 3.62 5.73
C CYS A 272 14.91 2.97 6.90
N CYS A 273 13.65 2.58 6.67
CA CYS A 273 12.90 1.73 7.61
C CYS A 273 13.33 0.26 7.48
N LEU A 274 13.50 -0.43 8.62
CA LEU A 274 13.81 -1.86 8.69
C LEU A 274 12.98 -2.57 9.75
N GLY A 275 12.38 -3.69 9.35
CA GLY A 275 11.71 -4.62 10.26
C GLY A 275 12.41 -5.99 10.31
N SER A 276 11.85 -6.87 11.14
CA SER A 276 12.36 -8.24 11.37
C SER A 276 12.46 -9.11 10.11
N VAL A 277 11.65 -8.86 9.08
CA VAL A 277 11.76 -9.57 7.79
C VAL A 277 12.94 -9.04 6.99
N GLY A 278 13.02 -7.72 6.79
CA GLY A 278 14.06 -7.09 5.97
C GLY A 278 15.48 -7.34 6.49
N ILE A 279 15.69 -7.35 7.81
CA ILE A 279 17.01 -7.60 8.42
C ILE A 279 17.56 -9.02 8.17
N ASN A 280 16.72 -9.95 7.70
CA ASN A 280 17.12 -11.31 7.34
C ASN A 280 17.27 -11.50 5.81
N ASP A 281 16.94 -10.49 5.02
CA ASP A 281 17.12 -10.48 3.58
C ASP A 281 18.50 -9.93 3.21
N SER A 282 19.36 -10.82 2.70
CA SER A 282 20.74 -10.47 2.36
C SER A 282 20.88 -9.48 1.20
N ASN A 283 19.94 -9.44 0.25
CA ASN A 283 20.00 -8.49 -0.86
C ASN A 283 19.46 -7.12 -0.41
N LEU A 284 18.43 -7.11 0.42
CA LEU A 284 17.97 -5.88 1.06
C LEU A 284 19.09 -5.26 1.92
N MET A 285 19.77 -6.07 2.73
CA MET A 285 20.86 -5.56 3.58
C MET A 285 22.04 -5.02 2.77
N LYS A 286 22.36 -5.59 1.60
CA LYS A 286 23.35 -4.96 0.69
C LYS A 286 22.92 -3.56 0.26
N LEU A 287 21.63 -3.32 -0.01
CA LEU A 287 21.12 -1.97 -0.29
C LEU A 287 21.29 -1.05 0.93
N VAL A 288 20.92 -1.52 2.12
CA VAL A 288 21.10 -0.80 3.39
C VAL A 288 22.56 -0.36 3.58
N GLU A 289 23.46 -1.33 3.55
CA GLU A 289 24.91 -1.19 3.72
C GLU A 289 25.54 -0.31 2.65
N LYS A 290 25.03 -0.34 1.42
CA LYS A 290 25.51 0.53 0.33
C LYS A 290 25.02 1.96 0.54
N HIS A 291 23.71 2.16 0.65
CA HIS A 291 23.08 3.46 0.44
C HIS A 291 22.82 4.28 1.72
N PHE A 292 22.56 3.67 2.88
CA PHE A 292 21.98 4.36 4.03
C PHE A 292 22.90 4.47 5.25
N ASN A 293 22.95 5.63 5.90
CA ASN A 293 23.76 5.87 7.10
C ASN A 293 22.93 5.86 8.41
N ALA A 294 21.63 5.59 8.31
CA ALA A 294 20.76 5.38 9.46
C ALA A 294 19.63 4.39 9.17
N VAL A 295 19.03 3.85 10.23
CA VAL A 295 17.82 3.04 10.16
C VAL A 295 16.80 3.47 11.21
N THR A 296 15.52 3.33 10.90
CA THR A 296 14.42 3.38 11.87
C THR A 296 13.80 2.00 11.94
N LEU A 297 13.56 1.46 13.13
CA LEU A 297 12.92 0.16 13.28
C LEU A 297 11.40 0.33 13.08
N GLU A 298 10.80 -0.47 12.21
CA GLU A 298 9.41 -0.29 11.75
C GLU A 298 8.40 -0.39 12.91
N ASN A 299 8.58 -1.39 13.78
CA ASN A 299 7.63 -1.68 14.86
C ASN A 299 8.31 -2.04 16.18
N GLU A 300 9.55 -2.50 16.13
CA GLU A 300 10.21 -3.21 17.22
C GLU A 300 10.57 -2.31 18.42
N LEU A 301 10.48 -0.98 18.29
CA LEU A 301 10.68 0.00 19.37
C LEU A 301 9.38 0.70 19.82
N LYS A 302 8.22 0.36 19.23
CA LYS A 302 6.91 0.91 19.64
C LYS A 302 6.47 0.35 21.00
N PRO A 303 5.60 1.04 21.76
CA PRO A 303 5.17 0.60 23.07
C PRO A 303 4.58 -0.81 23.11
N ASP A 304 3.75 -1.17 22.13
CA ASP A 304 3.19 -2.53 21.95
C ASP A 304 4.29 -3.60 21.92
N SER A 305 5.35 -3.39 21.14
CA SER A 305 6.51 -4.28 21.08
C SER A 305 7.25 -4.35 22.41
N MET A 306 7.46 -3.22 23.08
CA MET A 306 8.09 -3.16 24.41
C MET A 306 7.26 -3.84 25.50
N PHE A 307 5.95 -4.01 25.29
CA PHE A 307 5.05 -4.71 26.21
C PHE A 307 4.76 -6.16 25.79
N GLY A 308 5.54 -6.75 24.88
CA GLY A 308 5.48 -8.17 24.51
C GLY A 308 4.73 -8.48 23.22
N TYR A 309 4.27 -7.45 22.51
CA TYR A 309 3.59 -7.46 21.22
C TYR A 309 2.17 -8.05 21.19
N ASN A 310 1.22 -7.35 20.55
CA ASN A 310 -0.16 -7.80 20.25
C ASN A 310 -0.82 -8.62 21.37
N ASN A 311 -1.02 -7.98 22.53
CA ASN A 311 -1.55 -8.64 23.73
C ASN A 311 -2.66 -7.84 24.42
N ASP A 312 -3.50 -8.57 25.15
CA ASP A 312 -4.69 -8.04 25.84
C ASP A 312 -4.44 -7.77 27.34
N ALA A 313 -3.28 -8.18 27.85
CA ALA A 313 -2.86 -8.02 29.24
C ALA A 313 -1.34 -8.24 29.35
N PRO A 314 -0.69 -7.76 30.43
CA PRO A 314 0.70 -8.09 30.72
C PRO A 314 0.93 -9.61 30.80
N ALA A 315 2.14 -10.05 30.47
CA ALA A 315 2.52 -11.45 30.62
C ALA A 315 2.31 -11.92 32.08
N SER A 316 1.82 -13.14 32.26
CA SER A 316 1.50 -13.65 33.61
C SER A 316 2.73 -13.64 34.53
N GLY A 317 2.61 -12.96 35.67
CA GLY A 317 3.70 -12.82 36.64
C GLY A 317 4.78 -11.81 36.24
N SER A 318 4.57 -10.99 35.21
CA SER A 318 5.50 -9.93 34.79
C SER A 318 5.41 -8.65 35.63
N ILE A 319 4.32 -8.46 36.36
CA ILE A 319 4.15 -7.29 37.24
C ILE A 319 5.04 -7.45 38.48
N HIS A 320 5.83 -6.43 38.77
CA HIS A 320 6.76 -6.39 39.89
C HIS A 320 6.87 -4.97 40.46
N GLU A 321 7.44 -4.85 41.66
CA GLU A 321 7.73 -3.56 42.30
C GLU A 321 9.04 -2.96 41.75
N GLU A 322 9.01 -1.68 41.40
CA GLU A 322 10.16 -0.87 41.04
C GLU A 322 10.21 0.41 41.88
N GLU A 323 11.40 0.97 42.07
CA GLU A 323 11.59 2.24 42.79
C GLU A 323 11.74 3.40 41.80
N LEU A 324 10.79 4.34 41.83
CA LEU A 324 10.81 5.56 41.04
C LEU A 324 10.75 6.78 41.97
N ASN A 325 11.78 7.63 41.93
CA ASN A 325 11.86 8.86 42.73
C ASN A 325 11.64 8.67 44.25
N GLY A 326 11.97 7.48 44.78
CA GLY A 326 11.81 7.13 46.19
C GLY A 326 10.41 6.62 46.57
N GLU A 327 9.57 6.34 45.58
CA GLU A 327 8.28 5.68 45.71
C GLU A 327 8.32 4.30 45.04
N THR A 328 7.74 3.30 45.71
CA THR A 328 7.55 1.97 45.14
C THR A 328 6.32 1.98 44.23
N ILE A 329 6.47 1.56 42.98
CA ILE A 329 5.40 1.45 41.99
C ILE A 329 5.33 0.03 41.42
N GLU A 330 4.15 -0.44 41.02
CA GLU A 330 3.99 -1.72 40.34
C GLU A 330 3.99 -1.53 38.82
N VAL A 331 4.84 -2.27 38.12
CA VAL A 331 5.09 -2.12 36.68
C VAL A 331 5.25 -3.48 35.99
N PRO A 332 4.87 -3.62 34.71
CA PRO A 332 5.13 -4.84 33.93
C PRO A 332 6.62 -4.94 33.56
N THR A 333 7.07 -6.13 33.20
CA THR A 333 8.40 -6.33 32.62
C THR A 333 8.37 -5.94 31.13
N LEU A 334 9.29 -5.06 30.71
CA LEU A 334 9.46 -4.72 29.29
C LEU A 334 10.20 -5.82 28.52
N ASP A 335 9.86 -5.98 27.25
CA ASP A 335 10.48 -6.93 26.32
C ASP A 335 11.26 -6.19 25.23
N PHE A 336 12.59 -6.14 25.39
CA PHE A 336 13.48 -5.50 24.42
C PHE A 336 13.89 -6.43 23.27
N SER A 337 13.64 -7.74 23.38
CA SER A 337 14.31 -8.78 22.57
C SER A 337 14.15 -8.61 21.06
N ARG A 338 13.00 -8.09 20.60
CA ARG A 338 12.73 -7.82 19.17
C ARG A 338 13.63 -6.72 18.62
N ALA A 339 13.74 -5.60 19.33
CA ALA A 339 14.63 -4.52 18.95
C ALA A 339 16.09 -4.98 19.02
N GLU A 340 16.48 -5.66 20.10
CA GLU A 340 17.85 -6.14 20.29
C GLU A 340 18.32 -7.07 19.16
N ALA A 341 17.44 -7.95 18.65
CA ALA A 341 17.77 -8.84 17.54
C ALA A 341 18.17 -8.08 16.25
N ILE A 342 17.61 -6.89 16.02
CA ILE A 342 17.96 -6.03 14.88
C ILE A 342 19.20 -5.21 15.22
N LEU A 343 19.21 -4.55 16.38
CA LEU A 343 20.30 -3.66 16.80
C LEU A 343 21.64 -4.39 16.94
N ASP A 344 21.64 -5.63 17.40
CA ASP A 344 22.86 -6.44 17.53
C ASP A 344 23.52 -6.69 16.17
N LYS A 345 22.73 -6.89 15.10
CA LYS A 345 23.25 -7.03 13.73
C LYS A 345 23.82 -5.71 13.20
N ILE A 346 23.20 -4.59 13.54
CA ILE A 346 23.72 -3.26 13.15
C ILE A 346 25.04 -2.96 13.89
N ILE A 347 25.16 -3.33 15.17
CA ILE A 347 26.43 -3.24 15.90
C ILE A 347 27.49 -4.12 15.25
N GLU A 348 27.18 -5.38 14.93
CA GLU A 348 28.12 -6.28 14.26
C GLU A 348 28.62 -5.70 12.93
N TRP A 349 27.72 -5.13 12.13
CA TRP A 349 28.06 -4.42 10.91
C TRP A 349 28.98 -3.21 11.16
N ASN A 350 28.62 -2.37 12.12
CA ASN A 350 29.37 -1.16 12.47
C ASN A 350 30.77 -1.47 12.98
N ASP A 351 30.93 -2.52 13.79
CA ASP A 351 32.22 -3.01 14.28
C ASP A 351 33.10 -3.49 13.13
N ALA A 352 32.50 -4.12 12.11
CA ALA A 352 33.21 -4.54 10.90
C ALA A 352 33.52 -3.37 9.94
N ASN A 353 32.77 -2.27 10.02
CA ASN A 353 32.83 -1.13 9.11
C ASN A 353 32.91 0.23 9.85
N PRO A 354 33.98 0.49 10.61
CA PRO A 354 34.07 1.67 11.48
C PRO A 354 34.06 3.01 10.74
N ASP A 355 34.38 3.02 9.44
CA ASP A 355 34.35 4.21 8.58
C ASP A 355 32.98 4.43 7.89
N LYS A 356 32.01 3.52 8.09
CA LYS A 356 30.73 3.48 7.38
C LYS A 356 29.57 3.08 8.29
N LEU A 357 29.47 3.77 9.43
CA LEU A 357 28.50 3.49 10.48
C LEU A 357 27.06 3.69 10.01
N ILE A 358 26.16 2.87 10.56
CA ILE A 358 24.71 2.99 10.49
C ILE A 358 24.20 3.35 11.88
N LYS A 359 23.56 4.52 12.01
CA LYS A 359 22.93 4.97 13.27
C LYS A 359 21.46 4.57 13.34
N VAL A 360 20.80 4.80 14.48
CA VAL A 360 19.40 4.43 14.69
C VAL A 360 18.57 5.64 15.15
N ARG A 361 17.36 5.77 14.60
CA ARG A 361 16.28 6.60 15.19
C ARG A 361 15.47 5.76 16.16
N GLY A 362 15.27 6.25 17.37
CA GLY A 362 14.31 5.67 18.29
C GLY A 362 12.89 6.07 17.89
N HIS A 363 12.02 5.09 17.65
CA HIS A 363 10.63 5.33 17.24
C HIS A 363 9.74 4.27 17.89
N VAL A 364 8.91 4.59 18.89
CA VAL A 364 8.56 5.90 19.48
C VAL A 364 8.26 5.69 20.97
N LEU A 365 8.47 6.70 21.83
CA LEU A 365 8.13 6.62 23.25
C LEU A 365 6.62 6.75 23.51
N VAL A 366 5.96 7.76 22.95
CA VAL A 366 4.54 8.02 23.19
C VAL A 366 3.79 8.09 21.87
N TRP A 367 2.83 7.21 21.71
CA TRP A 367 1.91 7.22 20.57
C TRP A 367 0.53 6.79 21.03
N HIS A 368 -0.49 7.30 20.34
CA HIS A 368 -1.87 6.93 20.59
C HIS A 368 -2.16 5.53 20.03
N SER A 369 -1.52 5.18 18.90
CA SER A 369 -1.54 3.83 18.35
C SER A 369 -0.42 2.94 18.90
N GLN A 370 -0.56 1.63 18.65
CA GLN A 370 0.37 0.57 19.08
C GLN A 370 0.86 0.79 20.52
N THR A 371 -0.08 1.12 21.41
CA THR A 371 0.12 1.16 22.86
C THR A 371 -1.00 0.33 23.48
N PRO A 372 -0.68 -0.74 24.23
CA PRO A 372 -1.71 -1.64 24.74
C PRO A 372 -2.66 -0.91 25.70
N GLU A 373 -3.97 -1.06 25.49
CA GLU A 373 -4.96 -0.29 26.24
C GLU A 373 -4.88 -0.56 27.73
N TRP A 374 -4.59 -1.81 28.13
CA TRP A 374 -4.48 -2.17 29.54
C TRP A 374 -3.45 -1.32 30.31
N PHE A 375 -2.48 -0.69 29.64
CA PHE A 375 -1.50 0.20 30.26
C PHE A 375 -2.15 1.42 30.93
N PHE A 376 -3.35 1.82 30.48
CA PHE A 376 -4.07 2.99 30.98
C PHE A 376 -5.00 2.72 32.16
N HIS A 377 -5.18 1.45 32.53
CA HIS A 377 -6.20 1.02 33.51
C HIS A 377 -5.60 0.54 34.84
N GLU A 378 -6.43 0.59 35.88
CA GLU A 378 -6.10 0.04 37.19
C GLU A 378 -5.75 -1.46 37.08
N ASP A 379 -4.76 -1.91 37.85
CA ASP A 379 -4.23 -3.28 37.84
C ASP A 379 -3.76 -3.81 36.47
N TYR A 380 -3.56 -2.92 35.50
CA TYR A 380 -3.22 -3.30 34.12
C TYR A 380 -4.26 -4.24 33.49
N ASP A 381 -5.54 -4.02 33.77
CA ASP A 381 -6.67 -4.73 33.15
C ASP A 381 -7.65 -3.73 32.55
N LYS A 382 -7.84 -3.78 31.22
CA LYS A 382 -8.76 -2.91 30.45
C LYS A 382 -10.23 -2.98 30.91
N LYS A 383 -10.60 -3.95 31.76
CA LYS A 383 -11.94 -4.05 32.37
C LYS A 383 -12.14 -3.12 33.57
N ASN A 384 -11.06 -2.62 34.15
CA ASN A 384 -11.11 -1.72 35.29
C ASN A 384 -11.23 -0.27 34.82
N ASP A 385 -11.34 0.68 35.75
CA ASP A 385 -11.36 2.10 35.41
C ASP A 385 -9.96 2.57 34.94
N TYR A 386 -9.94 3.69 34.21
CA TYR A 386 -8.69 4.39 33.91
C TYR A 386 -8.00 4.84 35.20
N VAL A 387 -6.67 4.79 35.23
CA VAL A 387 -5.92 5.30 36.39
C VAL A 387 -5.98 6.84 36.47
N SER A 388 -5.60 7.39 37.63
CA SER A 388 -5.46 8.85 37.77
C SER A 388 -4.26 9.39 37.00
N LYS A 389 -4.24 10.71 36.75
CA LYS A 389 -3.10 11.39 36.12
C LYS A 389 -1.80 11.19 36.88
N GLU A 390 -1.85 11.15 38.21
CA GLU A 390 -0.68 10.94 39.06
C GLU A 390 -0.06 9.56 38.82
N VAL A 391 -0.89 8.51 38.79
CA VAL A 391 -0.44 7.14 38.47
C VAL A 391 0.08 7.06 37.04
N MET A 392 -0.60 7.71 36.08
CA MET A 392 -0.13 7.73 34.70
C MET A 392 1.17 8.50 34.51
N ASN A 393 1.40 9.58 35.26
CA ASN A 393 2.69 10.27 35.28
C ASN A 393 3.82 9.36 35.76
N GLN A 394 3.59 8.57 36.83
CA GLN A 394 4.57 7.59 37.31
C GLN A 394 4.83 6.51 36.25
N ARG A 395 3.78 5.98 35.61
CA ARG A 395 3.91 4.97 34.55
C ARG A 395 4.64 5.50 33.31
N LEU A 396 4.31 6.72 32.87
CA LEU A 396 4.93 7.40 31.74
C LEU A 396 6.41 7.67 32.02
N GLU A 397 6.74 8.20 33.20
CA GLU A 397 8.12 8.46 33.61
C GLU A 397 8.93 7.15 33.68
N TRP A 398 8.38 6.13 34.33
CA TRP A 398 9.01 4.81 34.42
C TRP A 398 9.27 4.21 33.05
N TYR A 399 8.29 4.24 32.14
CA TYR A 399 8.42 3.68 30.81
C TYR A 399 9.52 4.40 30.02
N ILE A 400 9.46 5.74 29.95
CA ILE A 400 10.44 6.55 29.22
C ILE A 400 11.85 6.36 29.79
N LYS A 401 11.97 6.39 31.13
CA LYS A 401 13.24 6.13 31.82
C LYS A 401 13.79 4.76 31.44
N SER A 402 12.99 3.71 31.57
CA SER A 402 13.42 2.32 31.37
C SER A 402 13.88 2.08 29.93
N VAL A 403 13.14 2.61 28.96
CA VAL A 403 13.51 2.50 27.53
C VAL A 403 14.78 3.28 27.24
N LEU A 404 14.87 4.56 27.64
CA LEU A 404 16.03 5.38 27.35
C LEU A 404 17.29 4.89 28.07
N GLU A 405 17.20 4.49 29.34
CA GLU A 405 18.35 3.94 30.08
C GLU A 405 18.82 2.62 29.44
N HIS A 406 17.90 1.72 29.04
CA HIS A 406 18.28 0.45 28.39
C HIS A 406 19.11 0.67 27.12
N PHE A 407 18.75 1.65 26.30
CA PHE A 407 19.40 1.86 25.00
C PHE A 407 20.51 2.93 25.01
N THR A 408 20.47 3.90 25.92
CA THR A 408 21.31 5.11 25.83
C THR A 408 22.14 5.42 27.07
N ALA A 409 21.98 4.68 28.17
CA ALA A 409 22.81 4.87 29.36
C ALA A 409 24.29 4.54 29.10
N ASP A 410 25.19 5.08 29.92
CA ASP A 410 26.64 4.92 29.79
C ASP A 410 27.12 3.45 29.79
N ASP A 411 26.39 2.55 30.43
CA ASP A 411 26.67 1.12 30.50
C ASP A 411 25.88 0.28 29.48
N SER A 412 25.01 0.90 28.67
CA SER A 412 24.33 0.23 27.57
C SER A 412 25.30 -0.09 26.43
N LYS A 413 25.16 -1.29 25.86
CA LYS A 413 25.90 -1.69 24.65
C LYS A 413 25.46 -0.90 23.40
N TYR A 414 24.31 -0.22 23.43
CA TYR A 414 23.76 0.55 22.31
C TYR A 414 23.97 2.06 22.44
N LYS A 415 24.68 2.53 23.47
CA LYS A 415 24.70 3.95 23.89
C LYS A 415 25.09 4.96 22.80
N ASP A 416 25.93 4.56 21.84
CA ASP A 416 26.43 5.42 20.76
C ASP A 416 25.67 5.19 19.43
N LEU A 417 24.67 4.30 19.42
CA LEU A 417 23.96 3.88 18.21
C LEU A 417 22.82 4.84 17.84
N PHE A 418 22.13 5.40 18.83
CA PHE A 418 20.97 6.25 18.64
C PHE A 418 21.37 7.72 18.45
N TYR A 419 20.86 8.38 17.41
CA TYR A 419 21.14 9.80 17.16
C TYR A 419 19.97 10.72 17.52
N GLY A 420 18.75 10.19 17.53
CA GLY A 420 17.57 10.91 17.95
C GLY A 420 16.41 9.98 18.27
N TRP A 421 15.39 10.51 18.93
CA TRP A 421 14.20 9.76 19.33
C TRP A 421 12.93 10.57 19.08
N ASP A 422 11.94 9.94 18.46
CA ASP A 422 10.58 10.47 18.38
C ASP A 422 9.91 10.30 19.75
N VAL A 423 9.87 11.37 20.54
CA VAL A 423 9.35 11.33 21.91
C VAL A 423 7.84 11.19 21.90
N VAL A 424 7.17 11.94 21.02
CA VAL A 424 5.72 11.88 20.84
C VAL A 424 5.43 11.82 19.34
N ASN A 425 4.53 10.92 18.95
CA ASN A 425 4.10 10.74 17.56
C ASN A 425 2.60 11.09 17.41
N GLU A 426 2.26 11.83 16.35
CA GLU A 426 0.90 12.01 15.81
C GLU A 426 -0.16 12.48 16.83
N ALA A 427 0.21 13.48 17.63
CA ALA A 427 -0.65 14.01 18.69
C ALA A 427 -1.58 15.14 18.20
N ILE A 428 -1.55 15.50 16.92
CA ILE A 428 -2.50 16.43 16.29
C ILE A 428 -3.52 15.66 15.44
N SER A 429 -4.79 16.02 15.61
CA SER A 429 -5.96 15.48 14.91
C SER A 429 -6.03 15.99 13.47
N ASP A 430 -6.26 15.08 12.51
CA ASP A 430 -6.56 15.46 11.12
C ASP A 430 -7.94 16.12 11.00
N SER A 431 -8.89 15.75 11.86
CA SER A 431 -10.27 16.25 11.79
C SER A 431 -10.39 17.67 12.34
N THR A 432 -9.74 17.95 13.47
CA THR A 432 -9.90 19.23 14.16
C THR A 432 -8.73 20.18 13.99
N ALA A 433 -7.59 19.69 13.48
CA ALA A 433 -6.32 20.42 13.42
C ALA A 433 -5.86 20.97 14.80
N THR A 434 -6.28 20.29 15.88
CA THR A 434 -5.84 20.56 17.26
C THR A 434 -5.39 19.25 17.90
N TYR A 435 -5.09 19.24 19.21
CA TYR A 435 -4.68 18.03 19.90
C TYR A 435 -5.67 16.87 19.72
N ARG A 436 -5.15 15.69 19.37
CA ARG A 436 -5.90 14.44 19.23
C ARG A 436 -6.46 14.01 20.59
N THR A 437 -7.74 13.61 20.60
CA THR A 437 -8.50 13.32 21.83
C THR A 437 -9.02 11.89 21.89
N ASP A 438 -9.70 11.53 22.99
CA ASP A 438 -10.45 10.27 23.11
C ASP A 438 -11.68 10.20 22.20
N GLU A 439 -12.16 11.35 21.73
CA GLU A 439 -13.31 11.49 20.86
C GLU A 439 -12.93 11.60 19.37
N GLU A 440 -11.67 11.29 19.03
CA GLU A 440 -11.21 11.29 17.63
C GLU A 440 -12.11 10.40 16.75
N PRO A 441 -12.51 10.86 15.55
CA PRO A 441 -13.26 10.05 14.60
C PRO A 441 -12.46 8.81 14.16
N GLY A 442 -13.14 7.66 14.16
CA GLY A 442 -12.56 6.39 13.73
C GLY A 442 -13.52 5.22 13.96
N SER A 443 -13.27 4.08 13.31
CA SER A 443 -14.08 2.86 13.47
C SER A 443 -13.75 2.07 14.74
N ASP A 444 -12.55 2.29 15.26
CA ASP A 444 -11.97 1.71 16.47
C ASP A 444 -12.51 2.36 17.75
N GLN A 445 -12.38 1.64 18.86
CA GLN A 445 -12.85 2.05 20.18
C GLN A 445 -11.72 2.01 21.20
N LEU A 446 -11.78 2.86 22.22
CA LEU A 446 -10.83 2.81 23.33
C LEU A 446 -10.81 1.44 24.04
N SER A 447 -11.90 0.66 23.96
CA SER A 447 -11.96 -0.68 24.54
C SER A 447 -11.19 -1.76 23.76
N ASP A 448 -10.73 -1.44 22.55
CA ASP A 448 -9.94 -2.35 21.73
C ASP A 448 -8.55 -2.54 22.36
N SER A 449 -7.90 -3.67 22.08
CA SER A 449 -6.60 -3.99 22.72
C SER A 449 -5.51 -2.99 22.36
N THR A 450 -5.59 -2.45 21.15
CA THR A 450 -4.92 -1.26 20.66
C THR A 450 -5.91 -0.55 19.74
N HIS A 451 -5.82 0.77 19.64
CA HIS A 451 -6.63 1.58 18.72
C HIS A 451 -5.71 2.46 17.86
N GLY A 452 -6.25 2.96 16.75
CA GLY A 452 -5.50 3.64 15.70
C GLY A 452 -5.87 5.11 15.52
N SER A 453 -7.02 5.57 16.03
CA SER A 453 -7.46 6.95 15.91
C SER A 453 -7.52 7.68 17.24
N LYS A 454 -7.99 7.00 18.30
CA LYS A 454 -8.31 7.60 19.61
C LYS A 454 -7.08 7.72 20.50
N SER A 455 -7.13 8.60 21.51
CA SER A 455 -6.02 8.81 22.46
C SER A 455 -6.41 8.48 23.90
N SER A 456 -5.95 7.33 24.41
CA SER A 456 -6.06 6.97 25.85
C SER A 456 -5.19 7.86 26.73
N TRP A 457 -4.09 8.40 26.19
CA TRP A 457 -3.34 9.47 26.84
C TRP A 457 -4.24 10.68 27.11
N TRP A 458 -4.96 11.16 26.10
CA TRP A 458 -5.92 12.24 26.31
C TRP A 458 -7.06 11.83 27.22
N LYS A 459 -7.53 10.57 27.18
CA LYS A 459 -8.57 10.09 28.10
C LYS A 459 -8.21 10.27 29.57
N VAL A 460 -6.97 9.93 29.93
CA VAL A 460 -6.47 10.03 31.31
C VAL A 460 -6.18 11.48 31.68
N TYR A 461 -5.52 12.23 30.80
CA TYR A 461 -5.04 13.58 31.11
C TYR A 461 -6.05 14.70 30.84
N GLY A 462 -6.95 14.56 29.87
CA GLY A 462 -7.87 15.61 29.43
C GLY A 462 -7.20 16.90 28.93
N SER A 463 -5.90 16.85 28.60
CA SER A 463 -5.09 17.98 28.13
C SER A 463 -3.79 17.48 27.49
N ASN A 464 -3.03 18.37 26.85
CA ASN A 464 -1.68 18.12 26.30
C ASN A 464 -0.57 17.91 27.36
N GLU A 465 -0.92 17.81 28.65
CA GLU A 465 0.04 17.69 29.74
C GLU A 465 0.93 16.43 29.59
N PHE A 466 0.39 15.33 29.07
CA PHE A 466 1.16 14.11 28.81
C PHE A 466 2.30 14.32 27.80
N ILE A 467 2.10 15.18 26.79
CA ILE A 467 3.11 15.51 25.78
C ILE A 467 4.26 16.26 26.45
N ILE A 468 3.95 17.29 27.22
CA ILE A 468 4.94 18.08 27.95
C ILE A 468 5.70 17.19 28.95
N ASN A 469 4.98 16.32 29.67
CA ASN A 469 5.60 15.41 30.62
C ASN A 469 6.50 14.38 29.92
N ALA A 470 6.09 13.83 28.77
CA ALA A 470 6.93 12.94 27.98
C ALA A 470 8.26 13.60 27.58
N PHE A 471 8.22 14.84 27.09
CA PHE A 471 9.44 15.59 26.79
C PHE A 471 10.26 15.89 28.04
N LYS A 472 9.66 16.25 29.19
CA LYS A 472 10.40 16.45 30.44
C LYS A 472 11.14 15.20 30.89
N PHE A 473 10.47 14.05 30.83
CA PHE A 473 11.08 12.77 31.21
C PHE A 473 12.17 12.37 30.22
N ALA A 474 11.92 12.51 28.91
CA ALA A 474 12.94 12.27 27.90
C ALA A 474 14.17 13.17 28.10
N ASN A 475 13.98 14.46 28.39
CA ASN A 475 15.07 15.39 28.74
C ASN A 475 15.82 15.03 30.03
N THR A 476 15.18 14.31 30.94
CA THR A 476 15.78 13.90 32.21
C THR A 476 16.67 12.68 32.03
N TYR A 477 16.28 11.74 31.17
CA TYR A 477 16.91 10.42 31.06
C TYR A 477 17.73 10.21 29.79
N ALA A 478 17.49 10.99 28.72
CA ALA A 478 18.29 10.96 27.52
C ALA A 478 19.64 11.67 27.72
N PRO A 479 20.74 11.18 27.12
CA PRO A 479 21.99 11.93 27.07
C PRO A 479 21.82 13.23 26.27
N GLU A 480 22.62 14.25 26.60
CA GLU A 480 22.49 15.59 25.97
C GLU A 480 22.63 15.55 24.44
N SER A 481 23.42 14.60 23.92
CA SER A 481 23.66 14.40 22.49
C SER A 481 22.52 13.72 21.73
N LEU A 482 21.55 13.11 22.42
CA LEU A 482 20.39 12.47 21.78
C LEU A 482 19.34 13.53 21.45
N GLU A 483 19.06 13.71 20.17
CA GLU A 483 18.07 14.68 19.71
C GLU A 483 16.64 14.22 20.00
N LEU A 484 15.78 15.12 20.47
CA LEU A 484 14.40 14.83 20.82
C LEU A 484 13.44 15.44 19.81
N TYR A 485 12.63 14.60 19.19
CA TYR A 485 11.72 14.96 18.10
C TYR A 485 10.25 14.84 18.52
N TYR A 486 9.43 15.76 17.98
CA TYR A 486 8.01 15.50 17.73
C TYR A 486 7.87 15.03 16.26
N ASN A 487 7.05 14.02 15.99
CA ASN A 487 6.90 13.42 14.65
C ASN A 487 5.41 13.34 14.28
N ASP A 488 5.02 13.73 13.06
CA ASP A 488 3.61 13.73 12.62
C ASP A 488 3.48 13.62 11.08
N TYR A 489 2.32 13.13 10.61
CA TYR A 489 1.93 13.08 9.18
C TYR A 489 0.92 14.16 8.81
N ASN A 490 0.56 14.27 7.52
CA ASN A 490 -0.30 15.33 6.99
C ASN A 490 0.19 16.73 7.40
N GLU A 491 1.48 16.84 7.67
CA GLU A 491 2.16 18.00 8.22
C GLU A 491 2.20 19.17 7.23
N CYS A 492 1.91 18.91 5.96
CA CYS A 492 1.79 19.93 4.92
C CYS A 492 0.34 20.43 4.75
N ASP A 493 -0.65 19.86 5.44
CA ASP A 493 -2.00 20.45 5.48
C ASP A 493 -1.94 21.76 6.26
N SER A 494 -2.38 22.85 5.62
CA SER A 494 -2.26 24.19 6.20
C SER A 494 -2.92 24.36 7.55
N LYS A 495 -4.04 23.66 7.83
CA LYS A 495 -4.72 23.75 9.14
C LYS A 495 -3.97 22.92 10.16
N LYS A 496 -3.66 21.66 9.83
CA LYS A 496 -2.93 20.76 10.73
C LYS A 496 -1.54 21.32 11.08
N ALA A 497 -0.88 21.97 10.13
CA ALA A 497 0.41 22.64 10.33
C ALA A 497 0.36 23.70 11.44
N GLU A 498 -0.73 24.46 11.57
CA GLU A 498 -0.90 25.40 12.69
C GLU A 498 -1.02 24.68 14.04
N GLY A 499 -1.74 23.56 14.10
CA GLY A 499 -1.83 22.72 15.30
C GLY A 499 -0.48 22.14 15.71
N ILE A 500 0.31 21.67 14.74
CA ILE A 500 1.67 21.17 14.96
C ILE A 500 2.57 22.30 15.48
N LYS A 501 2.56 23.47 14.85
CA LYS A 501 3.33 24.65 15.32
C LYS A 501 2.96 25.04 16.75
N GLN A 502 1.67 24.97 17.11
CA GLN A 502 1.23 25.21 18.48
C GLN A 502 1.81 24.18 19.46
N LEU A 503 1.81 22.89 19.12
CA LEU A 503 2.40 21.84 19.95
C LEU A 503 3.92 22.05 20.12
N LEU A 504 4.65 22.28 19.02
CA LEU A 504 6.08 22.56 19.06
C LEU A 504 6.39 23.76 19.97
N THR A 505 5.58 24.82 19.88
CA THR A 505 5.71 26.02 20.73
C THR A 505 5.42 25.70 22.20
N ASP A 506 4.37 24.94 22.48
CA ASP A 506 3.99 24.54 23.85
C ASP A 506 5.09 23.71 24.52
N VAL A 507 5.66 22.75 23.79
CA VAL A 507 6.79 21.95 24.26
C VAL A 507 8.03 22.83 24.44
N LYS A 508 8.42 23.65 23.46
CA LYS A 508 9.61 24.51 23.56
C LYS A 508 9.52 25.56 24.67
N SER A 509 8.30 25.98 25.03
CA SER A 509 8.07 27.00 26.06
C SER A 509 7.96 26.42 27.49
N ALA A 510 7.79 25.11 27.63
CA ALA A 510 7.68 24.48 28.94
C ALA A 510 9.02 24.44 29.69
N GLU A 511 8.99 24.52 31.02
CA GLU A 511 10.21 24.40 31.82
C GLU A 511 10.68 22.94 31.85
N GLY A 512 11.98 22.72 31.63
CA GLY A 512 12.59 21.39 31.67
C GLY A 512 12.46 20.59 30.38
N THR A 513 12.04 21.22 29.28
CA THR A 513 11.92 20.59 27.96
C THR A 513 12.90 21.22 26.96
N ARG A 514 13.60 20.35 26.24
CA ARG A 514 14.23 20.60 24.94
C ARG A 514 13.44 19.83 23.88
N ILE A 515 13.27 20.46 22.74
CA ILE A 515 12.83 19.84 21.50
C ILE A 515 13.80 20.29 20.42
N ASP A 516 14.55 19.35 19.87
CA ASP A 516 15.67 19.62 18.96
C ASP A 516 15.18 19.73 17.53
N GLY A 517 14.17 18.93 17.17
CA GLY A 517 13.65 18.95 15.82
C GLY A 517 12.19 18.49 15.68
N PHE A 518 11.70 18.68 14.47
CA PHE A 518 10.41 18.18 14.01
C PHE A 518 10.62 17.17 12.88
N GLY A 519 10.02 16.00 13.05
CA GLY A 519 9.95 14.96 12.02
C GLY A 519 8.70 15.15 11.17
N MET A 520 8.91 15.49 9.91
CA MET A 520 7.90 15.47 8.88
C MET A 520 7.82 14.03 8.35
N GLN A 521 6.80 13.26 8.71
CA GLN A 521 6.73 11.85 8.29
C GLN A 521 6.82 11.72 6.78
N ALA A 522 6.18 12.62 6.03
CA ALA A 522 6.26 12.65 4.58
C ALA A 522 5.69 11.41 3.86
N HIS A 523 4.60 10.86 4.40
CA HIS A 523 3.75 9.90 3.69
C HIS A 523 2.95 10.61 2.59
N TYR A 524 3.54 10.72 1.41
CA TYR A 524 3.01 11.52 0.31
C TYR A 524 2.44 10.62 -0.79
N THR A 525 1.79 11.26 -1.75
CA THR A 525 1.42 10.67 -3.03
C THR A 525 2.21 11.37 -4.13
N VAL A 526 2.30 10.79 -5.32
CA VAL A 526 2.91 11.49 -6.49
C VAL A 526 2.28 12.83 -6.84
N SER A 527 1.13 13.11 -6.24
CA SER A 527 0.23 14.21 -6.57
C SER A 527 0.09 15.26 -5.46
N ALA A 528 0.39 14.89 -4.22
CA ALA A 528 0.15 15.74 -3.05
C ALA A 528 1.03 15.31 -1.88
N PRO A 529 1.48 16.27 -1.05
CA PRO A 529 1.28 17.73 -1.15
C PRO A 529 2.07 18.38 -2.30
N SER A 530 1.73 19.61 -2.70
CA SER A 530 2.57 20.34 -3.65
C SER A 530 3.91 20.71 -3.01
N VAL A 531 4.95 20.91 -3.83
CA VAL A 531 6.29 21.34 -3.37
C VAL A 531 6.19 22.65 -2.57
N ASP A 532 5.30 23.56 -2.97
CA ASP A 532 5.08 24.83 -2.26
C ASP A 532 4.46 24.62 -0.87
N GLN A 533 3.57 23.64 -0.71
CA GLN A 533 3.02 23.28 0.61
C GLN A 533 4.11 22.72 1.53
N ILE A 534 4.97 21.83 1.00
CA ILE A 534 6.12 21.30 1.75
C ILE A 534 7.04 22.46 2.17
N GLU A 535 7.34 23.37 1.25
CA GLU A 535 8.18 24.54 1.52
C GLU A 535 7.59 25.42 2.62
N ALA A 536 6.31 25.76 2.53
CA ALA A 536 5.63 26.61 3.50
C ALA A 536 5.59 25.98 4.90
N ALA A 537 5.27 24.68 4.98
CA ALA A 537 5.23 23.95 6.24
C ALA A 537 6.62 23.87 6.89
N ALA A 538 7.63 23.42 6.12
CA ALA A 538 9.01 23.30 6.58
C ALA A 538 9.56 24.61 7.15
N ARG A 539 9.33 25.74 6.47
CA ARG A 539 9.71 27.07 6.96
C ARG A 539 9.02 27.41 8.28
N GLY A 540 7.71 27.17 8.37
CA GLY A 540 6.94 27.44 9.58
C GLY A 540 7.43 26.64 10.79
N TYR A 541 7.89 25.40 10.58
CA TYR A 541 8.47 24.58 11.65
C TYR A 541 9.88 25.03 12.04
N ALA A 542 10.72 25.39 11.06
CA ALA A 542 12.08 25.87 11.30
C ALA A 542 12.14 27.21 12.05
N GLU A 543 11.05 27.99 12.10
CA GLU A 543 10.94 29.16 12.98
C GLU A 543 10.88 28.78 14.47
N ILE A 544 10.50 27.53 14.78
CA ILE A 544 10.23 27.06 16.14
C ILE A 544 11.28 26.08 16.61
N VAL A 545 11.67 25.08 15.80
CA VAL A 545 12.66 24.06 16.17
C VAL A 545 13.97 24.24 15.43
N ASP A 546 15.05 23.65 15.95
CA ASP A 546 16.39 23.88 15.43
C ASP A 546 16.67 23.04 14.16
N LYS A 547 15.94 21.92 14.00
CA LYS A 547 16.07 21.00 12.87
C LYS A 547 14.71 20.54 12.35
N ILE A 548 14.61 20.36 11.04
CA ILE A 548 13.54 19.61 10.39
C ILE A 548 14.13 18.39 9.69
N MET A 549 13.38 17.29 9.64
CA MET A 549 13.79 16.06 8.98
C MET A 549 12.61 15.43 8.28
N LEU A 550 12.79 14.91 7.06
CA LEU A 550 11.80 13.97 6.50
C LEU A 550 12.07 12.60 7.12
N THR A 551 11.13 12.05 7.88
CA THR A 551 11.40 10.90 8.77
C THR A 551 10.88 9.57 8.26
N GLU A 552 9.89 9.57 7.36
CA GLU A 552 9.18 8.37 6.88
C GLU A 552 8.77 8.52 5.40
N LEU A 553 9.62 9.13 4.57
CA LEU A 553 9.29 9.48 3.19
C LEU A 553 8.97 8.23 2.37
N ASP A 554 7.74 8.17 1.87
CA ASP A 554 7.29 7.29 0.81
C ASP A 554 6.32 8.05 -0.11
N VAL A 555 6.24 7.63 -1.38
CA VAL A 555 5.44 8.33 -2.40
C VAL A 555 4.49 7.34 -3.04
N LYS A 556 3.28 7.26 -2.48
CA LYS A 556 2.18 6.44 -2.98
C LYS A 556 1.84 6.77 -4.43
N VAL A 557 1.44 5.75 -5.18
CA VAL A 557 1.05 5.90 -6.59
C VAL A 557 -0.19 6.79 -6.76
N SER A 558 -0.38 7.32 -7.96
CA SER A 558 -1.58 8.07 -8.36
C SER A 558 -2.86 7.24 -8.16
N ALA A 559 -3.98 7.92 -7.88
CA ALA A 559 -5.28 7.26 -7.72
C ALA A 559 -5.75 6.55 -9.01
N MET A 560 -5.19 6.93 -10.16
CA MET A 560 -5.52 6.39 -11.48
C MET A 560 -4.66 5.20 -11.87
N PHE A 561 -3.62 4.88 -11.11
CA PHE A 561 -2.79 3.71 -11.39
C PHE A 561 -3.60 2.43 -11.17
N ASP A 562 -3.74 1.63 -12.23
CA ASP A 562 -4.56 0.42 -12.24
C ASP A 562 -3.81 -0.85 -11.80
N GLY A 563 -2.54 -0.71 -11.40
CA GLY A 563 -1.69 -1.84 -11.01
C GLY A 563 -1.12 -2.64 -12.18
N THR A 564 -1.36 -2.23 -13.44
CA THR A 564 -0.89 -2.95 -14.61
C THR A 564 0.54 -2.55 -15.00
N GLU A 565 1.25 -3.47 -15.65
CA GLU A 565 2.57 -3.19 -16.22
C GLU A 565 2.54 -2.05 -17.25
N ALA A 566 1.42 -1.87 -17.96
CA ALA A 566 1.24 -0.80 -18.93
C ALA A 566 1.20 0.58 -18.28
N GLY A 567 0.55 0.72 -17.13
CA GLY A 567 0.49 1.97 -16.37
C GLY A 567 1.75 2.28 -15.55
N LEU A 568 2.64 1.30 -15.37
CA LEU A 568 3.78 1.41 -14.45
C LEU A 568 4.82 2.43 -14.92
N ALA A 569 5.01 2.58 -16.24
CA ALA A 569 5.99 3.51 -16.79
C ALA A 569 5.63 4.97 -16.47
N ASP A 570 4.36 5.35 -16.67
CA ASP A 570 3.86 6.69 -16.36
C ASP A 570 3.92 6.96 -14.86
N GLU A 571 3.61 5.94 -14.05
CA GLU A 571 3.66 6.07 -12.60
C GLU A 571 5.10 6.25 -12.08
N TYR A 572 6.06 5.50 -12.62
CA TYR A 572 7.47 5.70 -12.32
C TYR A 572 7.99 7.08 -12.74
N ALA A 573 7.48 7.64 -13.84
CA ALA A 573 7.80 9.00 -14.26
C ALA A 573 7.29 10.03 -13.23
N ARG A 574 6.02 9.92 -12.79
CA ARG A 574 5.46 10.78 -11.73
C ARG A 574 6.26 10.69 -10.44
N GLN A 575 6.59 9.48 -9.99
CA GLN A 575 7.42 9.27 -8.81
C GLN A 575 8.82 9.87 -8.95
N ALA A 576 9.44 9.71 -10.12
CA ALA A 576 10.77 10.26 -10.37
C ALA A 576 10.80 11.78 -10.32
N ALA A 577 9.84 12.43 -10.98
CA ALA A 577 9.67 13.88 -10.91
C ALA A 577 9.53 14.35 -9.45
N TYR A 578 8.65 13.71 -8.69
CA TYR A 578 8.29 14.16 -7.36
C TYR A 578 9.39 13.92 -6.31
N TYR A 579 10.03 12.74 -6.30
CA TYR A 579 11.19 12.50 -5.43
C TYR A 579 12.35 13.47 -5.70
N GLY A 580 12.64 13.75 -6.98
CA GLY A 580 13.65 14.73 -7.37
C GLY A 580 13.33 16.14 -6.88
N GLN A 581 12.07 16.57 -7.04
CA GLN A 581 11.60 17.87 -6.56
C GLN A 581 11.68 18.01 -5.04
N ILE A 582 11.32 16.97 -4.28
CA ILE A 582 11.44 16.97 -2.81
C ILE A 582 12.89 17.16 -2.40
N TYR A 583 13.84 16.42 -2.99
CA TYR A 583 15.24 16.51 -2.59
C TYR A 583 15.86 17.87 -2.93
N GLU A 584 15.57 18.41 -4.12
CA GLU A 584 16.02 19.75 -4.50
C GLU A 584 15.40 20.84 -3.60
N LEU A 585 14.13 20.70 -3.19
CA LEU A 585 13.54 21.58 -2.19
C LEU A 585 14.26 21.49 -0.85
N MET A 586 14.54 20.29 -0.35
CA MET A 586 15.26 20.12 0.93
C MET A 586 16.65 20.74 0.89
N LYS A 587 17.37 20.61 -0.23
CA LYS A 587 18.65 21.29 -0.45
C LYS A 587 18.51 22.81 -0.47
N LYS A 588 17.50 23.33 -1.19
CA LYS A 588 17.19 24.77 -1.24
C LYS A 588 16.95 25.29 0.19
N LEU A 589 16.09 24.64 0.96
CA LEU A 589 15.77 25.02 2.34
C LEU A 589 17.00 24.98 3.25
N ASN A 590 17.81 23.92 3.18
CA ASN A 590 19.01 23.78 4.01
C ASN A 590 20.11 24.82 3.70
N ALA A 591 20.11 25.37 2.49
CA ALA A 591 21.03 26.44 2.10
C ALA A 591 20.62 27.82 2.64
N GLU A 592 19.43 27.94 3.25
CA GLU A 592 18.92 29.20 3.78
C GLU A 592 19.33 29.44 5.23
N ASP A 593 19.67 30.70 5.54
CA ASP A 593 20.06 31.10 6.88
C ASP A 593 18.94 30.82 7.89
N GLY A 594 19.24 30.01 8.90
CA GLY A 594 18.32 29.71 10.00
C GLY A 594 17.45 28.47 9.80
N ILE A 595 17.60 27.75 8.70
CA ILE A 595 16.94 26.46 8.47
C ILE A 595 18.01 25.37 8.43
N THR A 596 17.79 24.26 9.14
CA THR A 596 18.62 23.07 9.06
C THR A 596 17.74 21.87 8.71
N VAL A 597 17.96 21.30 7.53
CA VAL A 597 17.35 20.03 7.14
C VAL A 597 18.34 18.92 7.49
N SER A 598 18.09 18.20 8.58
CA SER A 598 19.07 17.26 9.16
C SER A 598 19.13 15.92 8.42
N GLY A 599 18.16 15.62 7.56
CA GLY A 599 18.18 14.42 6.74
C GLY A 599 16.84 14.03 6.14
N ILE A 600 16.87 12.88 5.47
CA ILE A 600 15.71 12.23 4.85
C ILE A 600 15.78 10.74 5.19
N THR A 601 14.69 10.14 5.66
CA THR A 601 14.57 8.69 5.84
C THR A 601 13.48 8.19 4.91
N ILE A 602 13.80 7.18 4.10
CA ILE A 602 12.84 6.49 3.23
C ILE A 602 12.12 5.42 4.05
N TRP A 603 10.78 5.33 4.02
CA TRP A 603 10.03 4.38 4.86
C TRP A 603 9.96 2.96 4.28
N GLY A 604 11.14 2.41 4.01
CA GLY A 604 11.39 1.07 3.56
C GLY A 604 12.68 1.01 2.74
N VAL A 605 12.92 -0.13 2.10
CA VAL A 605 14.05 -0.30 1.18
C VAL A 605 13.59 -0.67 -0.22
N ILE A 606 12.77 -1.71 -0.35
CA ILE A 606 12.20 -2.18 -1.63
C ILE A 606 10.68 -2.12 -1.59
N ASP A 607 10.06 -1.87 -2.75
CA ASP A 607 8.61 -1.75 -2.87
C ASP A 607 7.87 -2.93 -2.22
N THR A 608 8.36 -4.17 -2.39
CA THR A 608 7.74 -5.41 -1.87
C THR A 608 7.52 -5.43 -0.35
N TYR A 609 8.37 -4.74 0.42
CA TYR A 609 8.25 -4.72 1.88
C TYR A 609 7.69 -3.40 2.41
N SER A 610 7.21 -2.51 1.54
CA SER A 610 6.52 -1.31 1.99
C SER A 610 5.23 -1.68 2.72
N TRP A 611 4.96 -1.00 3.83
CA TRP A 611 3.68 -1.09 4.56
C TRP A 611 2.46 -0.76 3.67
N LEU A 612 2.66 0.01 2.58
CA LEU A 612 1.64 0.34 1.60
C LEU A 612 1.25 -0.83 0.68
N GLN A 613 1.93 -1.98 0.76
CA GLN A 613 1.49 -3.19 0.03
C GLN A 613 0.22 -3.81 0.62
N GLN A 614 -0.13 -3.46 1.87
CA GLN A 614 -1.30 -4.00 2.58
C GLN A 614 -2.26 -2.87 2.96
N GLN A 615 -3.51 -3.22 3.27
CA GLN A 615 -4.48 -2.24 3.72
C GLN A 615 -4.09 -1.69 5.09
N SER A 616 -4.07 -0.37 5.24
CA SER A 616 -3.83 0.31 6.51
C SER A 616 -4.78 1.50 6.66
N ASN A 617 -5.24 1.74 7.90
CA ASN A 617 -6.11 2.87 8.24
C ASN A 617 -5.36 3.97 9.02
N VAL A 618 -4.04 3.86 9.15
CA VAL A 618 -3.16 4.81 9.86
C VAL A 618 -2.31 5.55 8.84
N GLY A 619 -2.05 6.85 9.04
CA GLY A 619 -1.01 7.61 8.33
C GLY A 619 -1.05 7.65 6.79
N GLY A 620 -2.21 7.45 6.15
CA GLY A 620 -2.33 7.50 4.67
C GLY A 620 -2.36 6.16 3.93
N GLY A 621 -2.63 5.07 4.66
CA GLY A 621 -2.59 3.69 4.16
C GLY A 621 -3.27 3.37 2.81
N ALA A 622 -2.85 2.26 2.21
CA ALA A 622 -3.37 1.78 0.93
C ALA A 622 -4.73 1.08 1.09
N THR A 623 -5.48 0.93 0.00
CA THR A 623 -6.73 0.14 -0.04
C THR A 623 -6.47 -1.36 -0.13
N GLY A 624 -5.19 -1.78 -0.23
CA GLY A 624 -4.77 -3.19 -0.34
C GLY A 624 -5.14 -3.87 -1.67
N THR A 625 -5.75 -3.14 -2.62
CA THR A 625 -6.26 -3.71 -3.88
C THR A 625 -5.34 -3.45 -5.08
N ILE A 626 -4.39 -2.53 -4.96
CA ILE A 626 -3.47 -2.11 -6.04
C ILE A 626 -2.05 -2.18 -5.49
N LEU A 627 -1.17 -2.93 -6.17
CA LEU A 627 0.24 -3.00 -5.84
C LEU A 627 0.84 -1.61 -5.83
N GLN A 628 1.39 -1.20 -4.70
CA GLN A 628 2.05 0.08 -4.57
C GLN A 628 3.49 -0.04 -5.04
N CYS A 629 4.10 1.06 -5.44
CA CYS A 629 5.52 1.10 -5.73
C CYS A 629 6.17 2.35 -5.12
N PRO A 630 6.11 2.57 -3.80
CA PRO A 630 6.29 3.91 -3.27
C PRO A 630 7.75 4.32 -3.00
N LEU A 631 8.72 3.42 -3.18
CA LEU A 631 10.11 3.59 -2.73
C LEU A 631 11.10 3.80 -3.89
N LEU A 632 12.40 3.89 -3.57
CA LEU A 632 13.47 4.11 -4.55
C LEU A 632 13.94 2.83 -5.28
N PHE A 633 13.68 1.65 -4.71
CA PHE A 633 14.06 0.36 -5.28
C PHE A 633 12.84 -0.55 -5.47
N ASP A 634 12.84 -1.30 -6.57
CA ASP A 634 11.77 -2.24 -6.91
C ASP A 634 11.88 -3.57 -6.13
N GLY A 635 10.89 -4.44 -6.31
CA GLY A 635 10.88 -5.78 -5.71
C GLY A 635 11.98 -6.74 -6.18
N SER A 636 12.78 -6.34 -7.19
CA SER A 636 13.94 -7.07 -7.68
C SER A 636 15.27 -6.46 -7.21
N TYR A 637 15.22 -5.57 -6.20
CA TYR A 637 16.36 -4.86 -5.61
C TYR A 637 17.07 -3.92 -6.61
N LYS A 638 16.39 -3.48 -7.67
CA LYS A 638 16.92 -2.55 -8.67
C LYS A 638 16.50 -1.13 -8.39
N ALA A 639 17.36 -0.18 -8.71
CA ALA A 639 17.08 1.24 -8.61
C ALA A 639 16.02 1.64 -9.65
N LYS A 640 14.96 2.30 -9.18
CA LYS A 640 13.89 2.83 -10.03
C LYS A 640 14.29 4.17 -10.65
N PRO A 641 13.56 4.68 -11.66
CA PRO A 641 13.76 6.05 -12.15
C PRO A 641 13.77 7.11 -11.04
N ALA A 642 12.98 6.91 -9.97
CA ALA A 642 12.97 7.77 -8.80
C ALA A 642 14.31 7.85 -8.05
N PHE A 643 15.08 6.75 -7.97
CA PHE A 643 16.43 6.78 -7.42
C PHE A 643 17.35 7.71 -8.21
N TYR A 644 17.31 7.61 -9.54
CA TYR A 644 18.15 8.42 -10.41
C TYR A 644 17.75 9.88 -10.39
N ALA A 645 16.44 10.18 -10.40
CA ALA A 645 15.95 11.56 -10.30
C ALA A 645 16.26 12.20 -8.94
N PHE A 646 16.19 11.42 -7.85
CA PHE A 646 16.58 11.86 -6.51
C PHE A 646 18.08 12.14 -6.41
N THR A 647 18.93 11.31 -7.03
CA THR A 647 20.40 11.44 -6.88
C THR A 647 21.03 12.44 -7.83
N ASP A 648 20.59 12.44 -9.09
CA ASP A 648 21.02 13.35 -10.15
C ASP A 648 19.91 13.45 -11.19
N PRO A 649 19.03 14.46 -11.11
CA PRO A 649 17.94 14.62 -12.08
C PRO A 649 18.43 14.79 -13.52
N SER A 650 19.69 15.20 -13.74
CA SER A 650 20.27 15.30 -15.08
C SER A 650 20.65 13.95 -15.69
N SER A 651 20.66 12.89 -14.88
CA SER A 651 20.92 11.51 -15.32
C SER A 651 19.69 10.82 -15.92
N VAL A 652 18.50 11.41 -15.74
CA VAL A 652 17.23 10.89 -16.23
C VAL A 652 16.84 11.63 -17.51
N ASP A 653 16.19 10.94 -18.46
CA ASP A 653 15.59 11.60 -19.62
C ASP A 653 14.53 12.60 -19.14
N GLU A 654 14.58 13.84 -19.63
CA GLU A 654 13.65 14.91 -19.26
C GLU A 654 12.19 14.48 -19.48
N SER A 655 11.92 13.61 -20.46
CA SER A 655 10.57 13.08 -20.69
C SER A 655 10.02 12.26 -19.52
N VAL A 656 10.88 11.67 -18.68
CA VAL A 656 10.47 10.91 -17.48
C VAL A 656 10.12 11.85 -16.33
N LEU A 657 10.55 13.12 -16.38
CA LEU A 657 10.24 14.12 -15.36
C LEU A 657 8.98 14.93 -15.70
N VAL A 658 8.41 14.74 -16.88
CA VAL A 658 7.19 15.43 -17.32
C VAL A 658 5.97 14.57 -17.00
N VAL A 659 5.11 15.06 -16.11
CA VAL A 659 3.80 14.44 -15.87
C VAL A 659 2.86 14.83 -17.00
N GLU A 660 2.49 13.87 -17.84
CA GLU A 660 1.50 14.13 -18.90
C GLU A 660 0.12 14.41 -18.29
N ARG A 661 -0.49 15.51 -18.71
CA ARG A 661 -1.86 15.92 -18.37
C ARG A 661 -2.73 15.87 -19.64
N PRO A 662 -4.03 15.57 -19.53
CA PRO A 662 -4.87 15.49 -20.72
C PRO A 662 -4.93 16.83 -21.44
N THR A 663 -5.10 16.76 -22.76
CA THR A 663 -5.19 17.94 -23.64
C THR A 663 -6.54 17.97 -24.34
N ILE A 664 -7.15 19.16 -24.43
CA ILE A 664 -8.37 19.40 -25.20
C ILE A 664 -8.19 20.60 -26.14
N GLU A 665 -8.85 20.54 -27.28
CA GLU A 665 -9.00 21.68 -28.19
C GLU A 665 -10.37 22.33 -27.97
N ILE A 666 -10.39 23.63 -27.69
CA ILE A 666 -11.63 24.41 -27.53
C ILE A 666 -11.89 25.16 -28.82
N LYS A 667 -13.01 24.86 -29.48
CA LYS A 667 -13.36 25.50 -30.76
C LYS A 667 -13.94 26.89 -30.57
N LYS A 668 -13.69 27.75 -31.54
CA LYS A 668 -14.23 29.10 -31.54
C LYS A 668 -15.73 29.07 -31.77
N GLY A 669 -16.48 29.75 -30.91
CA GLY A 669 -17.93 29.85 -30.99
C GLY A 669 -18.51 30.72 -29.87
N THR A 670 -19.57 31.44 -30.21
CA THR A 670 -20.31 32.28 -29.26
C THR A 670 -21.68 31.68 -29.03
N VAL A 671 -22.07 31.53 -27.78
CA VAL A 671 -23.41 31.05 -27.38
C VAL A 671 -24.10 32.00 -26.43
N SER A 672 -25.43 31.92 -26.40
CA SER A 672 -26.23 32.64 -25.42
C SER A 672 -26.36 31.86 -24.11
N VAL A 673 -26.16 32.55 -22.98
CA VAL A 673 -26.41 32.01 -21.63
C VAL A 673 -27.71 32.60 -21.09
N GLY A 674 -28.70 31.75 -20.79
CA GLY A 674 -30.01 32.15 -20.26
C GLY A 674 -31.00 30.98 -20.23
N GLU A 675 -32.29 31.29 -20.01
CA GLU A 675 -33.39 30.31 -19.82
C GLU A 675 -33.66 29.36 -20.98
N THR A 676 -32.95 29.49 -22.10
CA THR A 676 -33.06 28.56 -23.23
C THR A 676 -31.65 28.17 -23.61
N ILE A 677 -31.34 26.88 -23.50
CA ILE A 677 -30.05 26.32 -23.90
C ILE A 677 -29.87 26.54 -25.40
N ASP A 678 -28.73 27.15 -25.76
CA ASP A 678 -28.41 27.46 -27.13
C ASP A 678 -28.20 26.16 -27.93
N PRO A 679 -28.93 25.92 -29.05
CA PRO A 679 -28.78 24.71 -29.84
C PRO A 679 -27.40 24.57 -30.48
N ALA A 680 -26.57 25.61 -30.49
CA ALA A 680 -25.18 25.51 -30.92
C ALA A 680 -24.38 24.46 -30.11
N TRP A 681 -24.78 24.16 -28.86
CA TRP A 681 -24.16 23.09 -28.06
C TRP A 681 -24.39 21.69 -28.62
N ASP A 682 -25.39 21.47 -29.47
CA ASP A 682 -25.67 20.14 -30.06
C ASP A 682 -24.55 19.66 -30.99
N ASP A 683 -23.80 20.60 -31.60
CA ASP A 683 -22.70 20.32 -32.53
C ASP A 683 -21.32 20.33 -31.84
N VAL A 684 -21.26 20.59 -30.52
CA VAL A 684 -20.02 20.60 -29.74
C VAL A 684 -19.76 19.24 -29.13
N GLU A 685 -18.51 18.77 -29.29
CA GLU A 685 -18.04 17.51 -28.74
C GLU A 685 -18.02 17.57 -27.20
N ALA A 686 -18.52 16.50 -26.58
CA ALA A 686 -18.51 16.37 -25.13
C ALA A 686 -17.13 15.94 -24.64
N VAL A 687 -16.67 16.57 -23.57
CA VAL A 687 -15.52 16.20 -22.77
C VAL A 687 -16.05 15.43 -21.55
N PRO A 688 -15.88 14.10 -21.49
CA PRO A 688 -16.35 13.34 -20.34
C PRO A 688 -15.48 13.62 -19.12
N LEU A 689 -16.11 13.72 -17.95
CA LEU A 689 -15.41 13.73 -16.66
C LEU A 689 -15.35 12.29 -16.16
N GLU A 690 -14.19 11.65 -16.30
CA GLU A 690 -14.02 10.22 -16.01
C GLU A 690 -13.27 9.98 -14.70
N ILE A 691 -12.58 10.99 -14.17
CA ILE A 691 -11.74 10.86 -12.98
C ILE A 691 -12.61 11.01 -11.75
N LYS A 692 -12.74 9.95 -10.95
CA LYS A 692 -13.51 9.99 -9.70
C LYS A 692 -12.57 10.11 -8.51
N VAL A 693 -12.75 11.16 -7.72
CA VAL A 693 -12.07 11.31 -6.43
C VAL A 693 -13.09 11.03 -5.32
N GLN A 694 -12.75 10.12 -4.42
CA GLN A 694 -13.65 9.58 -3.38
C GLN A 694 -14.86 8.81 -3.96
N ASN A 695 -16.05 8.95 -3.38
CA ASN A 695 -17.20 8.09 -3.63
C ASN A 695 -18.27 8.73 -4.53
N ALA A 696 -17.85 9.57 -5.49
CA ALA A 696 -18.76 10.21 -6.43
C ALA A 696 -19.59 9.17 -7.22
N LYS A 697 -20.91 9.31 -7.13
CA LYS A 697 -21.95 8.52 -7.80
C LYS A 697 -22.50 9.21 -9.03
N ALA A 698 -22.48 10.54 -9.05
CA ALA A 698 -22.87 11.35 -10.19
C ALA A 698 -22.01 11.03 -11.43
N THR A 699 -22.51 11.40 -12.61
CA THR A 699 -21.75 11.40 -13.87
C THR A 699 -21.92 12.74 -14.58
N ALA A 700 -20.93 13.20 -15.33
CA ALA A 700 -21.00 14.50 -15.98
C ALA A 700 -20.23 14.52 -17.30
N ASP A 701 -20.81 15.21 -18.28
CA ASP A 701 -20.14 15.61 -19.51
C ASP A 701 -20.06 17.14 -19.56
N ALA A 702 -18.92 17.67 -20.01
CA ALA A 702 -18.75 19.09 -20.26
C ALA A 702 -18.65 19.39 -21.76
N LYS A 703 -18.93 20.63 -22.16
CA LYS A 703 -18.69 21.14 -23.52
C LYS A 703 -18.12 22.54 -23.42
N LEU A 704 -17.22 22.87 -24.33
CA LEU A 704 -16.46 24.11 -24.30
C LEU A 704 -16.49 24.81 -25.66
N LEU A 705 -16.61 26.13 -25.62
CA LEU A 705 -16.41 27.04 -26.75
C LEU A 705 -15.68 28.28 -26.28
N TRP A 706 -15.05 29.03 -27.17
CA TRP A 706 -14.45 30.31 -26.83
C TRP A 706 -14.73 31.39 -27.88
N ASP A 707 -14.72 32.65 -27.46
CA ASP A 707 -14.60 33.79 -28.36
C ASP A 707 -13.66 34.87 -27.79
N GLU A 708 -13.58 36.02 -28.46
CA GLU A 708 -12.71 37.12 -28.06
C GLU A 708 -13.01 37.69 -26.66
N GLU A 709 -14.18 37.40 -26.10
CA GLU A 709 -14.61 37.93 -24.80
C GLU A 709 -14.73 36.86 -23.72
N ASN A 710 -15.13 35.62 -24.06
CA ASN A 710 -15.48 34.61 -23.07
C ASN A 710 -14.99 33.20 -23.41
N LEU A 711 -14.70 32.43 -22.36
CA LEU A 711 -14.82 30.98 -22.31
C LEU A 711 -16.28 30.61 -22.02
N TYR A 712 -16.86 29.77 -22.86
CA TYR A 712 -18.19 29.20 -22.64
C TYR A 712 -18.08 27.77 -22.17
N VAL A 713 -18.84 27.43 -21.13
CA VAL A 713 -18.83 26.10 -20.54
C VAL A 713 -20.27 25.62 -20.39
N TYR A 714 -20.51 24.38 -20.76
CA TYR A 714 -21.78 23.66 -20.56
C TYR A 714 -21.47 22.38 -19.79
N PHE A 715 -22.26 22.07 -18.78
CA PHE A 715 -22.25 20.80 -18.07
C PHE A 715 -23.62 20.15 -18.15
N ASP A 716 -23.65 18.84 -18.45
CA ASP A 716 -24.80 17.98 -18.22
C ASP A 716 -24.43 16.97 -17.14
N VAL A 717 -24.99 17.16 -15.94
CA VAL A 717 -24.74 16.33 -14.76
C VAL A 717 -25.92 15.40 -14.54
N LYS A 718 -25.65 14.11 -14.38
CA LYS A 718 -26.61 13.10 -13.93
C LYS A 718 -26.34 12.76 -12.49
N ASP A 719 -27.34 12.99 -11.65
CA ASP A 719 -27.32 12.73 -10.23
C ASP A 719 -28.75 12.54 -9.70
N GLU A 720 -28.96 11.47 -8.94
CA GLU A 720 -30.26 11.15 -8.35
C GLU A 720 -30.51 11.90 -7.02
N VAL A 721 -29.47 12.49 -6.41
CA VAL A 721 -29.51 13.07 -5.06
C VAL A 721 -28.99 14.50 -5.04
N LEU A 722 -29.81 15.46 -5.46
CA LEU A 722 -29.44 16.88 -5.40
C LEU A 722 -29.57 17.45 -3.98
N ASN A 723 -28.51 18.07 -3.49
CA ASN A 723 -28.41 18.62 -2.14
C ASN A 723 -27.56 19.90 -2.06
N ASP A 724 -28.11 20.93 -1.42
CA ASP A 724 -27.45 22.21 -1.12
C ASP A 724 -27.56 22.64 0.35
N ASP A 725 -27.83 21.70 1.27
CA ASP A 725 -28.07 21.97 2.69
C ASP A 725 -26.82 22.45 3.47
N SER A 726 -25.61 22.11 3.01
CA SER A 726 -24.37 22.51 3.69
C SER A 726 -24.15 24.03 3.64
N GLU A 727 -23.60 24.60 4.71
CA GLU A 727 -23.19 26.01 4.74
C GLU A 727 -21.96 26.29 3.85
N ASP A 728 -21.14 25.27 3.64
CA ASP A 728 -19.92 25.32 2.84
C ASP A 728 -20.23 25.03 1.36
N ASP A 729 -20.00 26.01 0.48
CA ASP A 729 -20.37 25.92 -0.94
C ASP A 729 -19.74 24.74 -1.70
N TYR A 730 -18.53 24.32 -1.31
CA TYR A 730 -17.82 23.20 -1.94
C TYR A 730 -18.39 21.82 -1.54
N GLN A 731 -19.26 21.77 -0.53
CA GLN A 731 -19.93 20.54 -0.10
C GLN A 731 -21.22 20.27 -0.88
N GLN A 732 -21.73 21.28 -1.61
CA GLN A 732 -23.01 21.23 -2.31
C GLN A 732 -22.87 20.70 -3.74
N ASP A 733 -23.94 20.13 -4.30
CA ASP A 733 -23.96 19.75 -5.72
C ASP A 733 -23.73 20.95 -6.63
N SER A 734 -22.63 20.89 -7.37
CA SER A 734 -22.16 22.02 -8.16
C SER A 734 -21.17 21.60 -9.23
N ILE A 735 -21.02 22.45 -10.24
CA ILE A 735 -19.90 22.40 -11.18
C ILE A 735 -18.83 23.38 -10.72
N GLU A 736 -17.58 23.09 -11.06
CA GLU A 736 -16.44 23.99 -10.91
C GLU A 736 -15.65 24.07 -12.21
N VAL A 737 -15.25 25.29 -12.57
CA VAL A 737 -14.37 25.60 -13.69
C VAL A 737 -13.15 26.29 -13.15
N PHE A 738 -12.01 25.65 -13.32
CA PHE A 738 -10.69 26.15 -12.96
C PHE A 738 -9.95 26.58 -14.22
N ILE A 739 -9.36 27.77 -14.20
CA ILE A 739 -8.73 28.38 -15.39
C ILE A 739 -7.42 29.01 -14.97
N ASP A 740 -6.32 28.59 -15.57
CA ASP A 740 -5.04 29.32 -15.58
C ASP A 740 -4.93 30.00 -16.95
N GLU A 741 -5.34 31.27 -17.03
CA GLU A 741 -5.32 32.00 -18.31
C GLU A 741 -3.91 32.23 -18.85
N THR A 742 -2.91 32.23 -17.97
CA THR A 742 -1.51 32.52 -18.33
C THR A 742 -0.69 31.27 -18.64
N ASN A 743 -1.25 30.08 -18.35
CA ASN A 743 -0.60 28.79 -18.44
C ASN A 743 0.72 28.77 -17.64
N SER A 744 0.75 29.44 -16.48
CA SER A 744 1.91 29.51 -15.60
C SER A 744 2.18 28.17 -14.90
N ARG A 745 1.11 27.41 -14.61
CA ARG A 745 1.15 26.11 -13.92
C ARG A 745 1.90 26.17 -12.60
N ALA A 746 1.76 27.27 -11.90
CA ALA A 746 2.39 27.44 -10.60
C ALA A 746 1.89 26.35 -9.61
N GLY A 747 2.72 26.02 -8.62
CA GLY A 747 2.37 25.06 -7.56
C GLY A 747 1.33 25.59 -6.56
N GLY A 748 0.93 26.85 -6.71
CA GLY A 748 -0.15 27.53 -6.00
C GLY A 748 -0.77 28.62 -6.86
N TYR A 749 -1.94 29.13 -6.44
CA TYR A 749 -2.68 30.16 -7.20
C TYR A 749 -1.87 31.45 -7.35
N ASP A 750 -1.79 31.93 -8.58
CA ASP A 750 -1.32 33.24 -8.93
C ASP A 750 -2.44 34.13 -9.51
N ASP A 751 -2.03 35.30 -10.00
CA ASP A 751 -2.88 36.34 -10.56
C ASP A 751 -3.66 35.93 -11.83
N GLY A 752 -3.23 34.85 -12.49
CA GLY A 752 -3.81 34.24 -13.70
C GLY A 752 -4.82 33.14 -13.42
N ASP A 753 -4.89 32.65 -12.19
CA ASP A 753 -5.68 31.50 -11.79
C ASP A 753 -7.06 31.86 -11.27
N LYS A 754 -8.06 31.10 -11.70
CA LYS A 754 -9.46 31.36 -11.41
C LYS A 754 -10.22 30.08 -11.07
N GLN A 755 -11.06 30.15 -10.04
CA GLN A 755 -12.04 29.11 -9.70
C GLN A 755 -13.45 29.69 -9.68
N TYR A 756 -14.30 29.19 -10.57
CA TYR A 756 -15.72 29.51 -10.61
C TYR A 756 -16.56 28.29 -10.27
N ARG A 757 -17.36 28.37 -9.20
CA ARG A 757 -18.33 27.33 -8.81
C ARG A 757 -19.75 27.81 -9.03
N VAL A 758 -20.60 26.94 -9.59
CA VAL A 758 -22.03 27.18 -9.77
C VAL A 758 -22.82 25.97 -9.31
N SER A 759 -23.75 26.14 -8.36
CA SER A 759 -24.61 25.05 -7.89
C SER A 759 -25.75 24.75 -8.86
N PHE A 760 -26.42 23.60 -8.68
CA PHE A 760 -27.63 23.26 -9.44
C PHE A 760 -28.78 24.27 -9.25
N ASN A 761 -28.74 25.08 -8.18
CA ASN A 761 -29.66 26.20 -7.91
C ASN A 761 -29.14 27.55 -8.44
N ASN A 762 -28.11 27.54 -9.29
CA ASN A 762 -27.44 28.71 -9.86
C ASN A 762 -26.83 29.65 -8.80
N LYS A 763 -26.48 29.13 -7.62
CA LYS A 763 -25.71 29.86 -6.61
C LYS A 763 -24.25 29.88 -7.05
N LYS A 764 -23.63 31.06 -7.08
CA LYS A 764 -22.23 31.22 -7.48
C LYS A 764 -21.32 31.41 -6.26
N SER A 765 -20.16 30.77 -6.29
CA SER A 765 -19.05 31.04 -5.36
C SER A 765 -17.73 30.97 -6.10
N PHE A 766 -16.69 31.62 -5.57
CA PHE A 766 -15.44 31.83 -6.28
C PHE A 766 -14.24 31.78 -5.34
N ASN A 767 -13.06 31.50 -5.90
CA ASN A 767 -11.78 31.57 -5.23
C ASN A 767 -10.70 32.01 -6.24
N GLY A 768 -9.66 32.71 -5.77
CA GLY A 768 -8.67 33.41 -6.60
C GLY A 768 -8.78 34.92 -6.54
N GLU A 769 -7.65 35.63 -6.55
CA GLU A 769 -7.57 37.08 -6.27
C GLU A 769 -8.38 37.93 -7.27
N LYS A 770 -8.48 37.48 -8.54
CA LYS A 770 -9.18 38.17 -9.63
C LYS A 770 -10.48 37.51 -10.09
N CYS A 771 -11.01 36.55 -9.32
CA CYS A 771 -12.29 35.93 -9.61
C CYS A 771 -13.47 36.80 -9.18
N LEU A 772 -14.09 37.50 -10.14
CA LEU A 772 -15.18 38.42 -9.88
C LEU A 772 -16.53 37.92 -10.41
N ASP A 773 -17.60 38.18 -9.65
CA ASP A 773 -18.98 37.84 -10.03
C ASP A 773 -19.41 38.48 -11.37
N GLU A 774 -18.90 39.67 -11.67
CA GLU A 774 -19.18 40.38 -12.93
C GLU A 774 -18.52 39.73 -14.16
N TYR A 775 -17.58 38.80 -13.96
CA TYR A 775 -16.91 38.07 -15.04
C TYR A 775 -17.57 36.75 -15.37
N ILE A 776 -18.65 36.39 -14.67
CA ILE A 776 -19.38 35.16 -14.95
C ILE A 776 -20.89 35.41 -15.07
N LYS A 777 -21.41 35.01 -16.23
CA LYS A 777 -22.85 34.84 -16.45
C LYS A 777 -23.15 33.35 -16.42
N SER A 778 -24.09 32.92 -15.59
CA SER A 778 -24.48 31.51 -15.46
C SER A 778 -26.00 31.32 -15.53
N TYR A 779 -26.41 30.14 -15.98
CA TYR A 779 -27.78 29.64 -15.89
C TYR A 779 -27.74 28.17 -15.50
N ALA A 780 -28.65 27.75 -14.60
CA ALA A 780 -28.80 26.37 -14.17
C ALA A 780 -30.25 25.92 -14.39
N GLU A 781 -30.42 24.67 -14.83
CA GLU A 781 -31.71 24.01 -15.02
C GLU A 781 -31.66 22.61 -14.41
N VAL A 782 -32.53 22.33 -13.43
CA VAL A 782 -32.71 20.98 -12.90
C VAL A 782 -33.45 20.11 -13.92
N THR A 783 -32.91 18.94 -14.22
CA THR A 783 -33.45 17.99 -15.20
C THR A 783 -34.01 16.73 -14.52
N ASP A 784 -34.62 15.83 -15.30
CA ASP A 784 -35.03 14.52 -14.80
C ASP A 784 -33.78 13.66 -14.57
N GLY A 785 -33.36 13.53 -13.31
CA GLY A 785 -32.18 12.78 -12.90
C GLY A 785 -30.87 13.57 -12.90
N GLY A 786 -30.90 14.89 -12.73
CA GLY A 786 -29.69 15.70 -12.56
C GLY A 786 -29.90 17.19 -12.86
N TYR A 787 -28.91 17.85 -13.44
CA TYR A 787 -28.97 19.28 -13.76
C TYR A 787 -28.03 19.68 -14.89
N ILE A 788 -28.37 20.77 -15.57
CA ILE A 788 -27.55 21.41 -16.61
C ILE A 788 -27.09 22.77 -16.10
N ILE A 789 -25.82 23.10 -16.31
CA ILE A 789 -25.29 24.45 -16.05
C ILE A 789 -24.58 24.96 -17.29
N VAL A 790 -24.86 26.21 -17.66
CA VAL A 790 -24.16 26.93 -18.72
C VAL A 790 -23.57 28.23 -18.20
N CYS A 791 -22.32 28.49 -18.55
CA CYS A 791 -21.54 29.63 -18.10
C CYS A 791 -20.90 30.35 -19.30
N ALA A 792 -20.80 31.66 -19.19
CA ALA A 792 -19.90 32.50 -19.97
C ALA A 792 -18.96 33.19 -18.98
N ILE A 793 -17.67 32.86 -19.06
CA ILE A 793 -16.61 33.32 -18.17
C ILE A 793 -15.69 34.22 -18.97
N LYS A 794 -15.56 35.47 -18.53
CA LYS A 794 -14.84 36.50 -19.26
C LYS A 794 -13.32 36.37 -19.08
N TRP A 795 -12.58 36.47 -20.19
CA TRP A 795 -11.12 36.60 -20.17
C TRP A 795 -10.69 37.92 -19.50
N SER A 796 -9.67 37.88 -18.63
CA SER A 796 -9.18 39.11 -17.98
C SER A 796 -7.68 39.34 -18.10
N GLU A 797 -6.89 38.28 -18.22
CA GLU A 797 -5.43 38.35 -18.27
C GLU A 797 -4.88 38.21 -19.69
N ILE A 798 -5.67 37.59 -20.59
CA ILE A 798 -5.27 37.35 -21.98
C ILE A 798 -6.13 38.07 -23.00
N THR A 799 -5.59 38.19 -24.22
CA THR A 799 -6.37 38.46 -25.44
C THR A 799 -6.39 37.16 -26.23
N PRO A 800 -7.49 36.40 -26.22
CA PRO A 800 -7.50 35.06 -26.78
C PRO A 800 -7.41 35.09 -28.32
N GLU A 801 -6.58 34.22 -28.88
CA GLU A 801 -6.50 33.94 -30.30
C GLU A 801 -6.29 32.44 -30.54
N ALA A 802 -6.55 31.96 -31.77
CA ALA A 802 -6.29 30.56 -32.08
C ALA A 802 -4.80 30.23 -31.89
N GLY A 803 -4.51 29.12 -31.21
CA GLY A 803 -3.18 28.72 -30.73
C GLY A 803 -2.83 29.24 -29.34
N THR A 804 -3.73 29.94 -28.66
CA THR A 804 -3.54 30.29 -27.23
C THR A 804 -3.69 29.03 -26.38
N GLU A 805 -2.71 28.76 -25.53
CA GLU A 805 -2.75 27.68 -24.55
C GLU A 805 -3.11 28.24 -23.18
N ILE A 806 -4.00 27.54 -22.46
CA ILE A 806 -4.37 27.83 -21.07
C ILE A 806 -4.34 26.53 -20.26
N GLY A 807 -4.21 26.64 -18.94
CA GLY A 807 -4.54 25.54 -18.03
C GLY A 807 -6.04 25.51 -17.77
N LEU A 808 -6.64 24.31 -17.80
CA LEU A 808 -8.07 24.15 -17.51
C LEU A 808 -8.30 22.93 -16.61
N GLU A 809 -9.24 23.02 -15.68
CA GLU A 809 -9.82 21.86 -15.01
C GLU A 809 -11.34 22.01 -14.90
N LEU A 810 -12.05 20.91 -15.12
CA LEU A 810 -13.50 20.82 -15.09
C LEU A 810 -13.90 19.79 -14.04
N GLN A 811 -14.64 20.21 -13.04
CA GLN A 811 -15.01 19.35 -11.92
C GLN A 811 -16.51 19.45 -11.61
N ILE A 812 -17.08 18.39 -11.03
CA ILE A 812 -18.35 18.42 -10.31
C ILE A 812 -18.17 17.97 -8.87
N ASN A 813 -18.89 18.60 -7.95
CA ASN A 813 -19.07 18.13 -6.57
C ASN A 813 -20.37 17.32 -6.50
N ASP A 814 -20.31 16.15 -5.87
CA ASP A 814 -21.45 15.26 -5.63
C ASP A 814 -21.75 15.21 -4.12
N ALA A 815 -22.92 15.71 -3.74
CA ALA A 815 -23.39 15.75 -2.37
C ALA A 815 -24.31 14.58 -2.03
N GLY A 816 -24.05 13.93 -0.90
CA GLY A 816 -24.89 12.85 -0.41
C GLY A 816 -26.20 13.35 0.19
N GLY A 817 -27.08 12.40 0.53
CA GLY A 817 -28.35 12.71 1.21
C GLY A 817 -28.23 13.35 2.60
N SER A 818 -27.02 13.42 3.17
CA SER A 818 -26.71 14.13 4.43
C SER A 818 -26.37 15.61 4.24
N GLY A 819 -26.13 16.07 2.99
CA GLY A 819 -25.64 17.41 2.68
C GLY A 819 -24.12 17.55 2.64
N GLU A 820 -23.38 16.50 2.98
CA GLU A 820 -21.92 16.46 2.84
C GLU A 820 -21.52 15.90 1.47
N ARG A 821 -20.44 16.44 0.89
CA ARG A 821 -19.86 15.94 -0.36
C ARG A 821 -19.34 14.53 -0.16
N ILE A 822 -19.77 13.62 -1.02
CA ILE A 822 -19.32 12.22 -1.03
C ILE A 822 -18.19 11.97 -2.04
N GLY A 823 -18.00 12.88 -3.00
CA GLY A 823 -16.83 12.90 -3.86
C GLY A 823 -16.90 13.97 -4.94
N THR A 824 -15.91 13.95 -5.83
CA THR A 824 -15.88 14.77 -7.04
C THR A 824 -15.68 13.93 -8.28
N MET A 825 -16.07 14.48 -9.43
CA MET A 825 -15.55 14.00 -10.71
C MET A 825 -14.83 15.11 -11.44
N SER A 826 -13.74 14.75 -12.11
CA SER A 826 -12.77 15.66 -12.70
C SER A 826 -12.43 15.25 -14.14
N TRP A 827 -11.95 16.21 -14.93
CA TRP A 827 -11.46 15.96 -16.28
C TRP A 827 -9.95 15.64 -16.28
N ALA A 828 -9.15 16.42 -15.56
CA ALA A 828 -7.70 16.31 -15.52
C ALA A 828 -7.12 16.05 -14.13
N ASP A 829 -7.80 16.51 -13.08
CA ASP A 829 -7.32 16.37 -11.70
C ASP A 829 -7.63 14.98 -11.12
N ASP A 830 -6.60 14.17 -10.94
CA ASP A 830 -6.62 12.87 -10.28
C ASP A 830 -6.32 12.90 -8.78
N THR A 831 -6.22 14.11 -8.23
CA THR A 831 -5.69 14.35 -6.88
C THR A 831 -6.77 14.90 -5.95
N GLY A 832 -7.75 15.63 -6.51
CA GLY A 832 -8.73 16.41 -5.75
C GLY A 832 -8.16 17.69 -5.13
N THR A 833 -6.95 18.11 -5.55
CA THR A 833 -6.22 19.26 -5.00
C THR A 833 -6.05 20.41 -5.99
N CYS A 834 -6.63 20.32 -7.21
CA CYS A 834 -6.57 21.38 -8.21
C CYS A 834 -7.05 22.76 -7.68
N TYR A 835 -7.93 22.78 -6.67
CA TYR A 835 -8.40 24.01 -6.03
C TYR A 835 -7.30 24.82 -5.33
N MET A 836 -6.13 24.22 -5.10
CA MET A 836 -4.97 24.89 -4.51
C MET A 836 -3.68 24.70 -5.31
N ASN A 837 -3.68 23.87 -6.35
CA ASN A 837 -2.50 23.53 -7.14
C ASN A 837 -2.82 23.57 -8.65
N PRO A 838 -2.68 24.73 -9.31
CA PRO A 838 -2.88 24.89 -10.76
C PRO A 838 -2.02 23.97 -11.63
N ALA A 839 -0.89 23.46 -11.13
CA ALA A 839 -0.10 22.46 -11.85
C ALA A 839 -0.86 21.14 -12.10
N MET A 840 -2.01 20.91 -11.44
CA MET A 840 -2.88 19.76 -11.67
C MET A 840 -3.82 19.95 -12.88
N PHE A 841 -3.93 21.17 -13.42
CA PHE A 841 -4.82 21.46 -14.56
C PHE A 841 -4.36 20.75 -15.84
N GLY A 842 -5.32 20.39 -16.69
CA GLY A 842 -5.08 19.90 -18.04
C GLY A 842 -4.67 21.01 -19.01
N HIS A 843 -4.30 20.62 -20.22
CA HIS A 843 -3.97 21.55 -21.30
C HIS A 843 -5.22 21.87 -22.12
N ALA A 844 -5.51 23.15 -22.35
CA ALA A 844 -6.53 23.56 -23.32
C ALA A 844 -5.92 24.47 -24.38
N GLU A 845 -6.06 24.10 -25.65
CA GLU A 845 -5.68 24.93 -26.78
C GLU A 845 -6.93 25.56 -27.41
N LEU A 846 -6.93 26.88 -27.57
CA LEU A 846 -7.98 27.59 -28.29
C LEU A 846 -7.78 27.41 -29.79
N VAL A 847 -8.74 26.80 -30.49
CA VAL A 847 -8.67 26.54 -31.94
C VAL A 847 -9.81 27.22 -32.71
N GLU A 848 -9.65 27.33 -34.03
CA GLU A 848 -10.64 27.95 -34.93
C GLU A 848 -12.00 27.24 -35.01
#